data_AF-A0A838RDV6-F1
#
_entry.id   AF-A0A838RDV6-F1
#
_cell.length_a   1.000
_cell.length_b   1.000
_cell.length_c   1.000
_cell.angle_alpha   90.00
_cell.angle_beta   90.00
_cell.angle_gamma   90.00
#
_symmetry.space_group_name_H-M   'P 1'
#
loop_
_entity.id
_entity.type
_entity.pdbx_description
1 polymer ?
#
loop_
_entity_poly.entity_id
_entity_poly.type
_entity_poly.pdbx_seq_one_letter_code
_entity_poly.pdbx_strand_id
1 'polypeptide(L)'
;MRSGSVSRLLALLAIAPAASGLGCGGGSDLIGPELGTLEVVISTSGTEADADGYALSIDGAAPQAIEPNATRRHPGLAAGVHTVELSGIAPNCTVAEGARLDVTVAPNSVASAGFVIACTPGLGAIQVTTETSGSDQDADGYTMSVDGGASQPIGRAATVTLANLAAGPHTVQLLGVAANCTVEGGSERSVEVTSGGTAEIVFAVTCGNRPPEGGSLQVTTTTSGASRDADGYAVTVDGGEGTAIGINASVVLPNLSPGDHTVGLTGLSANCQLEGENPRQVAVTAAAATAVAFSIACEQPQASVGTLELTTATSGPNPDPNGYVFAIDGGDAQPIGVSATESVANLAAGAHTIALSDASANCTIEGESSRSFAVPAGGTVSVAYTITCSAATGSLSVTAVTSGSAPDGNGYTVSIDGGAPQRIGPDATVTIGELTPGAHTVLLGDLTANCTVPEESIEVTVAAAQTVNVTFNVTCTATTGSLAVTITGLPDGTAAAVTVAGPNDFSRQLSETDTLPDLQPGRYEITVDEVTSGGITYSATPPSQTVTVVAAATVTATVSYGRPAAPSLNLLIDGLHLTQSTQTPNGDVPLVDGREAYLRVFVLANEASSAAPEVRVRLYVRGDLRSTLTIPARGSSPPTSKEESRLGSSWNVLIPGSLVGPGLSVLAEVDPDNAIAERNEADNEFPASGTPQATLVRTAPPLGVRFVPVRQRANELQGDVSSGNKSRFLESARRMFPLPGAESDVHAVYTTTTTDPLQPDDGNGAWITVLSEIDALRVAEGTSRNYYGVVRIGYASGLSGMGYLGLPTAIGYDDELDRSRVMAHELGHNWDREHSPCGNPGGVDPRYPYPGGEIGVYGLDVPSEELKAPSVPDIMGYCRNPWISDYTYQAVLDYRDAGSSASAMAAREQLCLLVWGRIVDGRPVLEPAFEVVTRPTLPQATGPYSVEGLTDDGARLFGFNFDAAEVADDPRRTRHFAFAVPLSGAGRLGSLRLVAPGAQAAAVRARVAQPSGAAAADSVVARRVAGGVALQWNASAHPMIMVRDAATGEVLSFARGGTAEVATGGGELDLIVSDRVRSRHVRVAR
;
A
#
# COMPACT_ATOMS: atom_id res chain seq x y z
N MET A 1 25.83 12.48 64.72
CA MET A 1 26.45 11.78 65.88
C MET A 1 27.49 12.70 66.52
N ARG A 2 28.28 12.24 67.52
CA ARG A 2 29.46 12.93 68.12
C ARG A 2 30.49 13.38 67.06
N SER A 3 31.47 14.27 67.27
CA SER A 3 31.73 15.42 68.19
C SER A 3 33.10 16.02 67.78
N GLY A 4 33.50 17.28 67.98
CA GLY A 4 32.82 18.44 68.59
C GLY A 4 33.51 18.97 69.86
N SER A 5 33.58 20.31 70.01
CA SER A 5 33.90 21.13 71.21
C SER A 5 35.30 21.75 71.37
N VAL A 6 35.34 23.10 71.29
CA VAL A 6 36.22 24.02 72.03
C VAL A 6 35.39 25.30 72.33
N SER A 7 35.78 26.17 73.27
CA SER A 7 35.29 26.15 74.66
C SER A 7 35.55 27.50 75.35
N ARG A 8 34.92 27.73 76.52
CA ARG A 8 35.03 28.88 77.47
C ARG A 8 34.38 30.21 77.07
N LEU A 9 33.95 31.08 78.01
CA LEU A 9 33.33 30.89 79.36
C LEU A 9 32.89 32.28 79.92
N LEU A 10 31.64 32.41 80.44
CA LEU A 10 31.11 33.35 81.48
C LEU A 10 31.50 34.88 81.48
N ALA A 11 30.78 35.85 82.06
CA ALA A 11 29.46 35.93 82.73
C ALA A 11 28.96 37.41 82.74
N LEU A 12 27.74 37.63 83.25
CA LEU A 12 27.10 38.95 83.41
C LEU A 12 27.77 39.84 84.47
N LEU A 13 27.64 41.17 84.32
CA LEU A 13 27.02 42.00 85.35
C LEU A 13 26.36 43.26 84.75
N ALA A 14 25.40 43.84 85.46
CA ALA A 14 24.73 45.09 85.13
C ALA A 14 24.42 45.88 86.42
N ILE A 15 24.23 47.21 86.30
CA ILE A 15 23.36 48.11 87.11
C ILE A 15 23.67 49.57 86.69
N ALA A 16 22.69 50.48 86.87
CA ALA A 16 22.69 51.83 86.26
C ALA A 16 22.79 52.99 87.31
N PRO A 17 21.94 54.05 87.32
CA PRO A 17 22.31 55.35 86.75
C PRO A 17 22.15 56.57 87.69
N ALA A 18 22.74 57.73 87.31
CA ALA A 18 22.30 59.09 87.67
C ALA A 18 23.16 60.18 86.96
N ALA A 19 22.80 61.48 86.86
CA ALA A 19 21.51 62.15 86.64
C ALA A 19 21.71 63.69 86.52
N SER A 20 21.32 64.31 85.40
CA SER A 20 21.18 65.79 85.23
C SER A 20 20.59 66.13 83.84
N GLY A 21 19.87 67.23 83.61
CA GLY A 21 19.41 68.24 84.56
C GLY A 21 19.18 69.65 83.95
N LEU A 22 18.11 69.81 83.17
CA LEU A 22 17.41 71.07 82.78
C LEU A 22 18.23 72.34 82.42
N GLY A 23 18.01 72.86 81.19
CA GLY A 23 18.32 74.24 80.80
C GLY A 23 17.54 74.67 79.55
N CYS A 24 16.76 75.75 79.63
CA CYS A 24 15.86 76.20 78.55
C CYS A 24 16.53 77.22 77.62
N GLY A 25 16.13 77.26 76.33
CA GLY A 25 16.80 78.09 75.31
C GLY A 25 16.03 78.42 74.02
N GLY A 26 14.73 78.74 74.12
CA GLY A 26 13.96 79.57 73.16
C GLY A 26 14.09 79.40 71.63
N GLY A 27 13.10 78.72 71.03
CA GLY A 27 12.18 79.39 70.09
C GLY A 27 12.56 79.59 68.61
N SER A 28 12.17 78.61 67.78
CA SER A 28 11.60 78.82 66.44
C SER A 28 10.71 77.63 66.05
N ASP A 29 9.79 77.81 65.10
CA ASP A 29 8.92 76.73 64.62
C ASP A 29 9.71 75.68 63.85
N LEU A 30 10.07 74.58 64.53
CA LEU A 30 10.57 73.37 63.88
C LEU A 30 9.40 72.56 63.37
N ILE A 31 8.95 72.88 62.15
CA ILE A 31 8.23 71.92 61.31
C ILE A 31 9.16 70.71 61.15
N GLY A 32 8.83 69.60 61.80
CA GLY A 32 9.54 68.34 61.60
C GLY A 32 9.46 67.94 60.12
N PRO A 33 10.51 67.33 59.54
CA PRO A 33 10.52 66.99 58.13
C PRO A 33 9.26 66.19 57.79
N GLU A 34 8.52 66.61 56.78
CA GLU A 34 7.28 65.94 56.39
C GLU A 34 7.62 64.55 55.86
N LEU A 35 7.22 63.50 56.57
CA LEU A 35 7.59 62.12 56.25
C LEU A 35 6.51 61.43 55.42
N GLY A 36 6.94 60.56 54.51
CA GLY A 36 6.09 59.62 53.79
C GLY A 36 6.55 58.17 53.98
N THR A 37 6.06 57.28 53.12
CA THR A 37 6.45 55.87 53.05
C THR A 37 6.75 55.50 51.61
N LEU A 38 7.80 54.71 51.39
CA LEU A 38 8.05 54.04 50.12
C LEU A 38 7.67 52.55 50.23
N GLU A 39 6.93 52.03 49.27
CA GLU A 39 6.61 50.62 49.11
C GLU A 39 7.37 50.06 47.91
N VAL A 40 8.35 49.18 48.15
CA VAL A 40 9.07 48.49 47.09
C VAL A 40 8.38 47.15 46.81
N VAL A 41 7.98 46.93 45.57
CA VAL A 41 7.32 45.72 45.08
C VAL A 41 8.27 44.98 44.14
N ILE A 42 8.64 43.76 44.51
CA ILE A 42 9.36 42.82 43.65
C ILE A 42 8.32 41.92 42.98
N SER A 43 8.47 41.66 41.69
CA SER A 43 7.70 40.67 40.94
C SER A 43 8.68 39.82 40.13
N THR A 44 8.72 38.51 40.38
CA THR A 44 9.69 37.58 39.78
C THR A 44 8.95 36.46 39.07
N SER A 45 9.19 36.32 37.76
CA SER A 45 8.70 35.22 36.93
C SER A 45 9.85 34.35 36.41
N GLY A 46 9.57 33.07 36.15
CA GLY A 46 10.59 32.08 35.76
C GLY A 46 10.44 30.77 36.53
N THR A 47 11.06 29.70 36.03
CA THR A 47 11.12 28.40 36.73
C THR A 47 12.30 28.31 37.70
N GLU A 48 13.39 29.02 37.42
CA GLU A 48 14.54 29.19 38.32
C GLU A 48 14.63 30.65 38.78
N ALA A 49 13.80 31.02 39.75
CA ALA A 49 13.94 32.29 40.44
C ALA A 49 15.20 32.30 41.33
N ASP A 50 15.77 33.49 41.54
CA ASP A 50 16.99 33.69 42.33
C ASP A 50 16.82 33.20 43.78
N ALA A 51 17.54 32.13 44.14
CA ALA A 51 17.36 31.40 45.39
C ALA A 51 17.98 32.10 46.61
N ASP A 52 19.01 32.93 46.40
CA ASP A 52 19.61 33.76 47.46
C ASP A 52 18.87 35.10 47.64
N GLY A 53 17.98 35.45 46.70
CA GLY A 53 17.18 36.66 46.70
C GLY A 53 17.97 37.92 46.32
N TYR A 54 17.30 39.07 46.34
CA TYR A 54 17.88 40.33 45.84
C TYR A 54 18.33 41.25 46.98
N ALA A 55 19.26 42.16 46.68
CA ALA A 55 19.77 43.15 47.62
C ALA A 55 19.30 44.57 47.23
N LEU A 56 18.42 45.14 48.07
CA LEU A 56 17.77 46.44 47.87
C LEU A 56 18.48 47.55 48.65
N SER A 57 18.84 48.64 47.97
CA SER A 57 19.34 49.89 48.56
C SER A 57 18.36 51.05 48.31
N ILE A 58 18.33 52.00 49.24
CA ILE A 58 17.63 53.28 49.11
C ILE A 58 18.65 54.38 49.48
N ASP A 59 18.78 55.39 48.62
CA ASP A 59 19.72 56.54 48.73
C ASP A 59 21.19 56.16 48.97
N GLY A 60 21.61 54.99 48.48
CA GLY A 60 22.96 54.46 48.69
C GLY A 60 23.22 53.89 50.10
N ALA A 61 22.17 53.63 50.88
CA ALA A 61 22.26 52.90 52.15
C ALA A 61 22.76 51.46 51.94
N ALA A 62 23.32 50.84 52.98
CA ALA A 62 23.78 49.46 52.93
C ALA A 62 22.66 48.50 52.44
N PRO A 63 22.87 47.71 51.36
CA PRO A 63 21.82 46.89 50.78
C PRO A 63 21.23 45.88 51.76
N GLN A 64 19.92 45.67 51.69
CA GLN A 64 19.16 44.73 52.52
C GLN A 64 18.52 43.64 51.66
N ALA A 65 18.55 42.40 52.14
CA ALA A 65 17.93 41.27 51.45
C ALA A 65 16.40 41.44 51.32
N ILE A 66 15.87 41.21 50.12
CA ILE A 66 14.45 41.17 49.78
C ILE A 66 14.18 39.93 48.90
N GLU A 67 13.15 39.17 49.25
CA GLU A 67 12.84 37.89 48.60
C GLU A 67 12.15 38.09 47.24
N PRO A 68 12.23 37.12 46.31
CA PRO A 68 11.43 37.11 45.09
C PRO A 68 9.93 37.27 45.37
N ASN A 69 9.23 38.05 44.54
CA ASN A 69 7.80 38.38 44.70
C ASN A 69 7.41 39.10 46.03
N ALA A 70 8.37 39.61 46.81
CA ALA A 70 8.07 40.30 48.06
C ALA A 70 7.68 41.78 47.88
N THR A 71 6.81 42.27 48.77
CA THR A 71 6.51 43.70 48.93
C THR A 71 6.98 44.20 50.30
N ARG A 72 7.75 45.28 50.35
CA ARG A 72 8.32 45.84 51.60
C ARG A 72 8.08 47.34 51.71
N ARG A 73 7.62 47.79 52.88
CA ARG A 73 7.39 49.21 53.21
C ARG A 73 8.54 49.79 54.04
N HIS A 74 8.97 50.98 53.65
CA HIS A 74 10.01 51.80 54.28
C HIS A 74 9.37 53.13 54.73
N PRO A 75 8.75 53.18 55.93
CA PRO A 75 8.11 54.37 56.45
C PRO A 75 9.13 55.32 57.10
N GLY A 76 8.82 56.61 57.12
CA GLY A 76 9.64 57.63 57.79
C GLY A 76 10.72 58.26 56.90
N LEU A 77 10.62 58.10 55.58
CA LEU A 77 11.45 58.81 54.61
C LEU A 77 10.97 60.26 54.46
N ALA A 78 11.88 61.22 54.34
CA ALA A 78 11.53 62.64 54.18
C ALA A 78 10.98 62.93 52.78
N ALA A 79 9.99 63.81 52.65
CA ALA A 79 9.41 64.16 51.36
C ALA A 79 10.47 64.69 50.37
N GLY A 80 10.57 64.07 49.21
CA GLY A 80 11.65 64.28 48.24
C GLY A 80 11.74 63.16 47.21
N VAL A 81 12.76 63.21 46.35
CA VAL A 81 13.10 62.12 45.42
C VAL A 81 14.10 61.19 46.12
N HIS A 82 13.80 59.90 46.15
CA HIS A 82 14.67 58.84 46.66
C HIS A 82 15.18 57.99 45.51
N THR A 83 16.45 57.61 45.54
CA THR A 83 17.01 56.63 44.61
C THR A 83 16.83 55.23 45.19
N VAL A 84 16.23 54.33 44.41
CA VAL A 84 16.02 52.92 44.76
C VAL A 84 16.86 52.07 43.82
N GLU A 85 17.78 51.26 44.35
CA GLU A 85 18.66 50.38 43.55
C GLU A 85 18.49 48.92 43.98
N LEU A 86 18.30 48.04 43.00
CA LEU A 86 18.26 46.59 43.17
C LEU A 86 19.57 45.98 42.67
N SER A 87 20.12 45.03 43.41
CA SER A 87 21.44 44.45 43.15
C SER A 87 21.48 42.98 43.59
N GLY A 88 22.57 42.27 43.26
CA GLY A 88 22.70 40.84 43.58
C GLY A 88 21.76 39.94 42.77
N ILE A 89 21.45 40.33 41.52
CA ILE A 89 20.57 39.58 40.62
C ILE A 89 21.39 38.49 39.90
N ALA A 90 20.93 37.24 39.95
CA ALA A 90 21.60 36.09 39.32
C ALA A 90 21.75 36.24 37.78
N PRO A 91 22.78 35.63 37.16
CA PRO A 91 23.08 35.82 35.73
C PRO A 91 21.99 35.34 34.75
N ASN A 92 21.09 34.47 35.19
CA ASN A 92 19.93 33.98 34.42
C ASN A 92 18.67 34.85 34.59
N CYS A 93 18.74 35.92 35.39
CA CYS A 93 17.64 36.85 35.69
C CYS A 93 17.89 38.23 35.07
N THR A 94 16.82 38.87 34.58
CA THR A 94 16.85 40.19 33.92
C THR A 94 15.76 41.11 34.46
N VAL A 95 16.04 42.41 34.63
CA VAL A 95 15.09 43.40 35.17
C VAL A 95 14.54 44.28 34.05
N ALA A 96 13.22 44.24 33.82
CA ALA A 96 12.61 44.72 32.57
C ALA A 96 12.82 46.22 32.27
N GLU A 97 12.75 47.08 33.29
CA GLU A 97 12.92 48.53 33.16
C GLU A 97 14.27 49.03 33.76
N GLY A 98 15.18 48.10 34.04
CA GLY A 98 16.46 48.37 34.71
C GLY A 98 16.40 48.28 36.23
N ALA A 99 17.56 48.16 36.86
CA ALA A 99 17.70 47.88 38.30
C ALA A 99 17.82 49.13 39.19
N ARG A 100 17.46 50.32 38.68
CA ARG A 100 17.46 51.60 39.41
C ARG A 100 16.23 52.42 39.06
N LEU A 101 15.54 52.95 40.08
CA LEU A 101 14.40 53.85 39.95
C LEU A 101 14.55 55.04 40.89
N ASP A 102 14.33 56.27 40.40
CA ASP A 102 14.25 57.47 41.24
C ASP A 102 12.76 57.80 41.49
N VAL A 103 12.32 57.80 42.75
CA VAL A 103 10.90 57.81 43.14
C VAL A 103 10.60 58.95 44.13
N THR A 104 9.61 59.78 43.79
CA THR A 104 9.18 60.90 44.64
C THR A 104 8.23 60.44 45.76
N VAL A 105 8.70 60.49 47.01
CA VAL A 105 7.88 60.31 48.21
C VAL A 105 7.28 61.67 48.62
N ALA A 106 5.97 61.70 48.91
CA ALA A 106 5.26 62.91 49.31
C ALA A 106 4.81 62.87 50.78
N PRO A 107 4.52 64.02 51.41
CA PRO A 107 4.05 64.10 52.80
C PRO A 107 2.86 63.19 53.09
N ASN A 108 2.99 62.35 54.12
CA ASN A 108 1.95 61.44 54.61
C ASN A 108 1.36 60.47 53.56
N SER A 109 2.04 60.25 52.42
CA SER A 109 1.60 59.32 51.37
C SER A 109 2.41 58.02 51.35
N VAL A 110 1.95 57.06 50.54
CA VAL A 110 2.73 55.91 50.12
C VAL A 110 3.07 56.08 48.64
N ALA A 111 4.36 56.21 48.32
CA ALA A 111 4.86 56.06 46.96
C ALA A 111 5.25 54.59 46.70
N SER A 112 5.28 54.15 45.45
CA SER A 112 5.62 52.77 45.08
C SER A 112 6.77 52.70 44.08
N ALA A 113 7.65 51.71 44.24
CA ALA A 113 8.73 51.37 43.32
C ALA A 113 8.58 49.90 42.92
N GLY A 114 8.32 49.61 41.65
CA GLY A 114 8.12 48.24 41.15
C GLY A 114 9.31 47.73 40.35
N PHE A 115 9.87 46.59 40.73
CA PHE A 115 10.85 45.87 39.93
C PHE A 115 10.25 44.58 39.39
N VAL A 116 10.25 44.41 38.06
CA VAL A 116 9.83 43.17 37.38
C VAL A 116 11.07 42.44 36.89
N ILE A 117 11.28 41.24 37.41
CA ILE A 117 12.41 40.36 37.09
C ILE A 117 11.90 39.12 36.36
N ALA A 118 12.52 38.78 35.23
CA ALA A 118 12.27 37.54 34.50
C ALA A 118 13.55 36.68 34.50
N CYS A 119 13.43 35.44 34.98
CA CYS A 119 14.52 34.47 35.09
C CYS A 119 14.28 33.27 34.16
N THR A 120 15.29 32.87 33.40
CA THR A 120 15.26 31.67 32.54
C THR A 120 15.89 30.47 33.26
N PRO A 121 15.41 29.23 33.05
CA PRO A 121 16.09 28.05 33.57
C PRO A 121 17.52 27.95 33.01
N GLY A 122 18.45 27.57 33.87
CA GLY A 122 19.84 27.33 33.55
C GLY A 122 20.03 26.12 32.65
N LEU A 123 21.08 26.19 31.84
CA LEU A 123 21.38 25.20 30.81
C LEU A 123 22.66 24.43 31.15
N GLY A 124 22.63 23.12 30.97
CA GLY A 124 23.77 22.21 31.06
C GLY A 124 23.96 21.41 29.77
N ALA A 125 24.64 20.27 29.89
CA ALA A 125 24.90 19.36 28.79
C ALA A 125 24.92 17.88 29.21
N ILE A 126 24.76 16.98 28.24
CA ILE A 126 25.06 15.55 28.36
C ILE A 126 26.16 15.21 27.35
N GLN A 127 27.17 14.47 27.78
CA GLN A 127 28.17 13.86 26.93
C GLN A 127 27.92 12.34 26.84
N VAL A 128 27.55 11.87 25.66
CA VAL A 128 27.28 10.45 25.37
C VAL A 128 28.48 9.88 24.60
N THR A 129 29.02 8.77 25.08
CA THR A 129 30.07 8.01 24.42
C THR A 129 29.56 6.61 24.06
N THR A 130 30.00 6.08 22.92
CA THR A 130 29.78 4.71 22.46
C THR A 130 31.10 3.95 22.38
N GLU A 131 31.09 2.67 22.74
CA GLU A 131 32.26 1.78 22.65
C GLU A 131 31.86 0.41 22.06
N THR A 132 31.94 0.26 20.74
CA THR A 132 31.68 -1.03 20.06
C THR A 132 32.89 -1.95 20.05
N SER A 133 32.69 -3.19 20.51
CA SER A 133 33.66 -4.29 20.47
C SER A 133 33.11 -5.50 19.70
N GLY A 134 33.96 -6.49 19.46
CA GLY A 134 33.61 -7.72 18.74
C GLY A 134 33.73 -7.61 17.21
N SER A 135 33.15 -8.58 16.50
CA SER A 135 33.26 -8.78 15.05
C SER A 135 31.94 -8.44 14.32
N ASP A 136 32.04 -8.24 12.99
CA ASP A 136 30.97 -7.74 12.13
C ASP A 136 30.21 -6.55 12.74
N GLN A 137 30.99 -5.59 13.24
CA GLN A 137 30.49 -4.40 13.91
C GLN A 137 29.58 -3.58 12.98
N ASP A 138 28.37 -3.31 13.47
CA ASP A 138 27.32 -2.48 12.88
C ASP A 138 27.83 -1.45 11.84
N ALA A 139 27.55 -1.70 10.56
CA ALA A 139 28.15 -0.91 9.48
C ALA A 139 27.66 0.56 9.49
N ASP A 140 26.39 0.75 9.81
CA ASP A 140 25.68 2.01 9.65
C ASP A 140 25.79 2.89 10.92
N GLY A 141 26.16 2.28 12.04
CA GLY A 141 26.41 2.96 13.32
C GLY A 141 25.16 3.02 14.17
N TYR A 142 25.09 3.99 15.09
CA TYR A 142 23.96 4.12 15.99
C TYR A 142 23.33 5.51 15.86
N THR A 143 22.12 5.65 16.40
CA THR A 143 21.54 6.96 16.70
C THR A 143 21.27 7.08 18.19
N MET A 144 21.18 8.31 18.70
CA MET A 144 20.87 8.61 20.09
C MET A 144 19.80 9.69 20.16
N SER A 145 18.80 9.50 21.00
CA SER A 145 17.77 10.49 21.34
C SER A 145 17.88 10.88 22.81
N VAL A 146 17.28 12.02 23.16
CA VAL A 146 17.09 12.46 24.54
C VAL A 146 15.61 12.82 24.73
N ASP A 147 15.00 12.30 25.79
CA ASP A 147 13.59 12.47 26.18
C ASP A 147 12.56 12.14 25.08
N GLY A 148 12.91 11.21 24.18
CA GLY A 148 12.09 10.86 23.02
C GLY A 148 12.10 11.90 21.90
N GLY A 149 12.99 12.88 21.95
CA GLY A 149 13.22 13.86 20.89
C GLY A 149 13.87 13.28 19.63
N ALA A 150 14.12 14.13 18.64
CA ALA A 150 14.72 13.74 17.37
C ALA A 150 16.08 13.03 17.57
N SER A 151 16.23 11.86 16.94
CA SER A 151 17.43 11.03 17.05
C SER A 151 18.59 11.60 16.22
N GLN A 152 19.80 11.59 16.76
CA GLN A 152 21.02 12.09 16.13
C GLN A 152 22.05 10.96 15.93
N PRO A 153 22.81 10.91 14.84
CA PRO A 153 23.79 9.85 14.62
C PRO A 153 24.98 9.94 15.59
N ILE A 154 25.40 8.79 16.11
CA ILE A 154 26.62 8.61 16.90
C ILE A 154 27.37 7.36 16.39
N GLY A 155 28.68 7.50 16.18
CA GLY A 155 29.51 6.42 15.63
C GLY A 155 29.69 5.23 16.58
N ARG A 156 30.37 4.19 16.10
CA ARG A 156 30.72 2.98 16.89
C ARG A 156 31.68 3.23 18.05
N ALA A 157 32.58 4.20 17.90
CA ALA A 157 33.56 4.59 18.92
C ALA A 157 33.66 6.13 18.91
N ALA A 158 32.64 6.79 19.45
CA ALA A 158 32.44 8.23 19.31
C ALA A 158 31.92 8.86 20.61
N THR A 159 32.21 10.14 20.79
CA THR A 159 31.71 10.96 21.91
C THR A 159 31.01 12.19 21.37
N VAL A 160 29.75 12.40 21.74
CA VAL A 160 28.90 13.52 21.32
C VAL A 160 28.45 14.29 22.56
N THR A 161 28.57 15.63 22.53
CA THR A 161 28.11 16.49 23.63
C THR A 161 26.88 17.29 23.21
N LEU A 162 25.75 16.99 23.81
CA LEU A 162 24.48 17.70 23.68
C LEU A 162 24.45 18.84 24.70
N ALA A 163 24.74 20.05 24.26
CA ALA A 163 24.64 21.25 25.08
C ALA A 163 23.26 21.92 24.98
N ASN A 164 22.98 22.86 25.88
CA ASN A 164 21.72 23.61 25.99
C ASN A 164 20.51 22.75 26.42
N LEU A 165 20.76 21.69 27.19
CA LEU A 165 19.73 20.93 27.90
C LEU A 165 19.37 21.66 29.20
N ALA A 166 18.13 21.52 29.68
CA ALA A 166 17.70 22.13 30.94
C ALA A 166 18.42 21.48 32.16
N ALA A 167 18.42 22.15 33.29
CA ALA A 167 18.75 21.49 34.55
C ALA A 167 17.60 20.54 34.97
N GLY A 168 17.91 19.27 35.25
CA GLY A 168 16.92 18.25 35.60
C GLY A 168 17.27 16.83 35.14
N PRO A 169 16.38 15.85 35.38
CA PRO A 169 16.53 14.49 34.89
C PRO A 169 16.20 14.40 33.39
N HIS A 170 17.07 13.73 32.64
CA HIS A 170 16.93 13.44 31.22
C HIS A 170 17.03 11.93 30.98
N THR A 171 16.50 11.44 29.86
CA THR A 171 16.56 10.03 29.45
C THR A 171 17.20 9.92 28.07
N VAL A 172 18.36 9.28 28.00
CA VAL A 172 19.11 9.05 26.75
C VAL A 172 18.86 7.62 26.26
N GLN A 173 18.44 7.49 25.00
CA GLN A 173 18.16 6.20 24.36
C GLN A 173 19.06 6.03 23.14
N LEU A 174 19.78 4.91 23.07
CA LEU A 174 20.58 4.47 21.92
C LEU A 174 19.73 3.56 21.02
N LEU A 175 19.71 3.88 19.73
CA LEU A 175 18.84 3.30 18.72
C LEU A 175 19.64 2.87 17.48
N GLY A 176 19.03 2.07 16.61
CA GLY A 176 19.67 1.58 15.38
C GLY A 176 20.68 0.44 15.58
N VAL A 177 20.82 -0.11 16.80
CA VAL A 177 21.76 -1.21 17.09
C VAL A 177 21.36 -2.49 16.32
N ALA A 178 22.22 -2.94 15.41
CA ALA A 178 22.00 -4.11 14.57
C ALA A 178 21.78 -5.41 15.38
N ALA A 179 21.02 -6.35 14.81
CA ALA A 179 20.58 -7.56 15.49
C ALA A 179 21.70 -8.55 15.90
N ASN A 180 22.92 -8.40 15.37
CA ASN A 180 24.11 -9.14 15.80
C ASN A 180 24.90 -8.45 16.92
N CYS A 181 24.42 -7.30 17.41
CA CYS A 181 25.04 -6.48 18.45
C CYS A 181 24.16 -6.40 19.71
N THR A 182 24.78 -6.21 20.88
CA THR A 182 24.10 -6.11 22.18
C THR A 182 24.68 -4.99 23.03
N VAL A 183 23.83 -4.22 23.72
CA VAL A 183 24.23 -3.05 24.55
C VAL A 183 24.30 -3.44 26.02
N GLU A 184 25.45 -3.26 26.65
CA GLU A 184 25.61 -3.58 28.07
C GLU A 184 24.88 -2.56 28.96
N GLY A 185 24.17 -3.05 29.98
CA GLY A 185 23.31 -2.23 30.85
C GLY A 185 22.01 -1.74 30.19
N GLY A 186 21.73 -2.16 28.95
CA GLY A 186 20.55 -1.72 28.20
C GLY A 186 20.78 -0.47 27.35
N SER A 187 19.92 -0.28 26.36
CA SER A 187 19.95 0.80 25.37
C SER A 187 19.31 2.11 25.85
N GLU A 188 18.74 2.17 27.05
CA GLU A 188 18.11 3.37 27.59
C GLU A 188 18.64 3.67 29.00
N ARG A 189 18.98 4.93 29.28
CA ARG A 189 19.62 5.35 30.54
C ARG A 189 19.17 6.75 30.93
N SER A 190 18.77 6.93 32.19
CA SER A 190 18.47 8.26 32.75
C SER A 190 19.69 8.87 33.44
N VAL A 191 19.83 10.19 33.36
CA VAL A 191 20.94 10.98 33.93
C VAL A 191 20.43 12.34 34.42
N GLU A 192 21.07 12.90 35.44
CA GLU A 192 20.72 14.21 35.99
C GLU A 192 21.69 15.29 35.49
N VAL A 193 21.16 16.30 34.80
CA VAL A 193 21.92 17.45 34.27
C VAL A 193 21.84 18.61 35.27
N THR A 194 22.98 19.20 35.59
CA THR A 194 23.08 20.39 36.44
C THR A 194 23.33 21.63 35.60
N SER A 195 22.80 22.79 36.03
CA SER A 195 23.02 24.08 35.37
C SER A 195 24.52 24.39 35.27
N GLY A 196 25.01 24.67 34.06
CA GLY A 196 26.43 24.87 33.75
C GLY A 196 27.31 23.61 33.79
N GLY A 197 26.76 22.44 34.14
CA GLY A 197 27.47 21.17 34.20
C GLY A 197 27.36 20.34 32.92
N THR A 198 28.20 19.31 32.80
CA THR A 198 28.08 18.26 31.78
C THR A 198 27.99 16.91 32.49
N ALA A 199 26.98 16.10 32.17
CA ALA A 199 26.82 14.75 32.71
C ALA A 199 27.24 13.69 31.67
N GLU A 200 27.95 12.64 32.09
CA GLU A 200 28.58 11.67 31.19
C GLU A 200 27.85 10.31 31.17
N ILE A 201 27.68 9.72 29.98
CA ILE A 201 27.14 8.36 29.76
C ILE A 201 28.06 7.62 28.78
N VAL A 202 28.33 6.32 29.04
CA VAL A 202 29.07 5.44 28.11
C VAL A 202 28.26 4.17 27.79
N PHE A 203 27.82 4.02 26.54
CA PHE A 203 27.18 2.80 26.03
C PHE A 203 28.23 1.85 25.42
N ALA A 204 28.55 0.78 26.14
CA ALA A 204 29.35 -0.32 25.60
C ALA A 204 28.46 -1.25 24.75
N VAL A 205 28.93 -1.61 23.55
CA VAL A 205 28.20 -2.47 22.60
C VAL A 205 29.10 -3.62 22.16
N THR A 206 28.57 -4.84 22.08
CA THR A 206 29.34 -6.02 21.65
C THR A 206 28.63 -6.73 20.49
N CYS A 207 29.35 -6.88 19.37
CA CYS A 207 28.85 -7.50 18.13
C CYS A 207 29.50 -8.86 17.86
N GLY A 208 28.77 -9.78 17.23
CA GLY A 208 29.26 -11.08 16.77
C GLY A 208 29.13 -11.27 15.26
N ASN A 209 29.82 -12.29 14.73
CA ASN A 209 29.80 -12.62 13.30
C ASN A 209 28.35 -12.74 12.76
N ARG A 210 28.09 -12.12 11.61
CA ARG A 210 26.82 -12.30 10.87
C ARG A 210 26.79 -13.71 10.27
N PRO A 211 25.73 -14.51 10.50
CA PRO A 211 25.56 -15.79 9.82
C PRO A 211 25.49 -15.59 8.29
N PRO A 212 26.02 -16.51 7.46
CA PRO A 212 25.84 -16.45 6.01
C PRO A 212 24.35 -16.48 5.65
N GLU A 213 23.89 -15.47 4.91
CA GLU A 213 22.47 -15.29 4.58
C GLU A 213 22.03 -16.23 3.46
N GLY A 214 21.66 -17.44 3.89
CA GLY A 214 20.93 -18.42 3.11
C GLY A 214 21.73 -19.70 2.81
N GLY A 215 20.98 -20.79 2.63
CA GLY A 215 21.42 -21.97 1.88
C GLY A 215 20.89 -21.91 0.44
N SER A 216 21.02 -23.02 -0.28
CA SER A 216 20.32 -23.22 -1.56
C SER A 216 19.67 -24.60 -1.61
N LEU A 217 18.61 -24.71 -2.40
CA LEU A 217 17.86 -25.95 -2.60
C LEU A 217 17.95 -26.37 -4.06
N GLN A 218 18.55 -27.53 -4.32
CA GLN A 218 18.54 -28.17 -5.63
C GLN A 218 17.35 -29.12 -5.72
N VAL A 219 16.33 -28.75 -6.49
CA VAL A 219 15.16 -29.60 -6.76
C VAL A 219 15.36 -30.32 -8.09
N THR A 220 15.19 -31.64 -8.09
CA THR A 220 15.36 -32.48 -9.28
C THR A 220 14.11 -33.31 -9.54
N THR A 221 13.63 -33.32 -10.78
CA THR A 221 12.50 -34.16 -11.22
C THR A 221 13.03 -35.40 -11.95
N THR A 222 12.31 -36.51 -11.91
CA THR A 222 12.61 -37.71 -12.71
C THR A 222 11.31 -38.32 -13.18
N THR A 223 11.04 -38.27 -14.47
CA THR A 223 9.75 -38.65 -15.07
C THR A 223 9.89 -39.95 -15.86
N SER A 224 9.32 -41.02 -15.31
CA SER A 224 9.20 -42.33 -15.94
C SER A 224 7.90 -42.47 -16.73
N GLY A 225 7.78 -43.54 -17.52
CA GLY A 225 6.60 -43.81 -18.35
C GLY A 225 6.72 -43.34 -19.81
N ALA A 226 5.71 -43.70 -20.61
CA ALA A 226 5.69 -43.48 -22.07
C ALA A 226 4.91 -42.21 -22.47
N SER A 227 3.75 -41.98 -21.86
CA SER A 227 2.92 -40.78 -22.05
C SER A 227 3.33 -39.69 -21.05
N ARG A 228 4.56 -39.18 -21.18
CA ARG A 228 5.06 -38.12 -20.28
C ARG A 228 4.32 -36.80 -20.47
N ASP A 229 4.21 -36.07 -19.37
CA ASP A 229 3.82 -34.66 -19.38
C ASP A 229 4.70 -33.85 -20.36
N ALA A 230 4.07 -33.02 -21.18
CA ALA A 230 4.74 -32.24 -22.21
C ALA A 230 5.01 -30.79 -21.77
N ASP A 231 4.20 -30.26 -20.86
CA ASP A 231 4.23 -28.85 -20.47
C ASP A 231 5.15 -28.61 -19.25
N GLY A 232 5.47 -29.67 -18.51
CA GLY A 232 6.43 -29.67 -17.41
C GLY A 232 5.76 -29.56 -16.04
N TYR A 233 6.50 -29.09 -15.04
CA TYR A 233 6.00 -28.94 -13.66
C TYR A 233 6.42 -27.58 -13.09
N ALA A 234 5.88 -27.22 -11.92
CA ALA A 234 6.36 -26.09 -11.12
C ALA A 234 6.75 -26.52 -9.71
N VAL A 235 7.85 -25.98 -9.21
CA VAL A 235 8.33 -26.13 -7.83
C VAL A 235 7.83 -24.95 -7.01
N THR A 236 7.14 -25.22 -5.90
CA THR A 236 6.81 -24.20 -4.90
C THR A 236 7.65 -24.41 -3.64
N VAL A 237 7.94 -23.34 -2.91
CA VAL A 237 8.57 -23.40 -1.58
C VAL A 237 7.73 -22.55 -0.63
N ASP A 238 7.33 -23.14 0.50
CA ASP A 238 6.46 -22.56 1.54
C ASP A 238 5.13 -21.99 1.04
N GLY A 239 4.62 -22.53 -0.07
CA GLY A 239 3.40 -22.06 -0.73
C GLY A 239 3.57 -20.82 -1.63
N GLY A 240 4.80 -20.33 -1.82
CA GLY A 240 5.12 -19.24 -2.74
C GLY A 240 4.97 -19.59 -4.23
N GLU A 241 5.19 -18.60 -5.10
CA GLU A 241 5.01 -18.69 -6.55
C GLU A 241 5.87 -19.80 -7.20
N GLY A 242 5.29 -20.49 -8.19
CA GLY A 242 5.87 -21.71 -8.77
C GLY A 242 7.00 -21.45 -9.76
N THR A 243 8.21 -21.91 -9.44
CA THR A 243 9.35 -21.91 -10.38
C THR A 243 9.24 -23.10 -11.34
N ALA A 244 9.11 -22.83 -12.65
CA ALA A 244 8.98 -23.87 -13.66
C ALA A 244 10.21 -24.80 -13.74
N ILE A 245 9.97 -26.11 -13.87
CA ILE A 245 10.97 -27.16 -14.03
C ILE A 245 10.53 -28.17 -15.09
N GLY A 246 11.44 -28.57 -15.99
CA GLY A 246 11.13 -29.55 -17.03
C GLY A 246 11.01 -30.99 -16.51
N ILE A 247 10.56 -31.89 -17.38
CA ILE A 247 10.63 -33.34 -17.13
C ILE A 247 12.10 -33.80 -17.11
N ASN A 248 12.49 -34.60 -16.11
CA ASN A 248 13.88 -35.04 -15.89
C ASN A 248 14.91 -33.89 -15.79
N ALA A 249 14.54 -32.77 -15.16
CA ALA A 249 15.36 -31.58 -15.03
C ALA A 249 15.81 -31.34 -13.58
N SER A 250 16.70 -30.37 -13.38
CA SER A 250 17.16 -29.94 -12.05
C SER A 250 17.27 -28.41 -12.02
N VAL A 251 16.76 -27.79 -10.96
CA VAL A 251 16.81 -26.33 -10.71
C VAL A 251 17.43 -26.07 -9.35
N VAL A 252 18.18 -24.97 -9.22
CA VAL A 252 18.74 -24.52 -7.94
C VAL A 252 18.06 -23.22 -7.54
N LEU A 253 17.44 -23.23 -6.36
CA LEU A 253 16.83 -22.06 -5.73
C LEU A 253 17.85 -21.50 -4.71
N PRO A 254 18.50 -20.35 -4.98
CA PRO A 254 19.47 -19.75 -4.09
C PRO A 254 18.80 -18.95 -2.96
N ASN A 255 19.60 -18.61 -1.94
CA ASN A 255 19.26 -17.65 -0.88
C ASN A 255 18.01 -17.99 -0.04
N LEU A 256 17.68 -19.28 0.10
CA LEU A 256 16.64 -19.73 1.03
C LEU A 256 17.15 -19.66 2.47
N SER A 257 16.28 -19.28 3.41
CA SER A 257 16.63 -19.21 4.84
C SER A 257 17.17 -20.53 5.40
N PRO A 258 18.06 -20.53 6.40
CA PRO A 258 18.41 -21.75 7.12
C PRO A 258 17.23 -22.20 8.00
N GLY A 259 16.63 -23.36 7.70
CA GLY A 259 15.43 -23.85 8.37
C GLY A 259 14.70 -24.97 7.61
N ASP A 260 13.60 -25.47 8.16
CA ASP A 260 12.75 -26.46 7.51
C ASP A 260 11.79 -25.80 6.50
N HIS A 261 12.04 -26.05 5.21
CA HIS A 261 11.22 -25.54 4.10
C HIS A 261 10.24 -26.58 3.59
N THR A 262 9.03 -26.15 3.20
CA THR A 262 7.96 -27.00 2.67
C THR A 262 7.94 -26.92 1.14
N VAL A 263 8.54 -27.90 0.48
CA VAL A 263 8.77 -27.92 -0.97
C VAL A 263 7.67 -28.70 -1.68
N GLY A 264 6.88 -28.03 -2.52
CA GLY A 264 5.84 -28.64 -3.33
C GLY A 264 6.24 -28.84 -4.80
N LEU A 265 5.61 -29.82 -5.45
CA LEU A 265 5.60 -29.94 -6.91
C LEU A 265 4.15 -29.90 -7.42
N THR A 266 3.87 -29.04 -8.41
CA THR A 266 2.54 -28.81 -8.99
C THR A 266 2.59 -28.87 -10.52
N GLY A 267 1.41 -28.86 -11.16
CA GLY A 267 1.30 -28.84 -12.63
C GLY A 267 1.32 -30.20 -13.32
N LEU A 268 1.18 -31.32 -12.59
CA LEU A 268 1.15 -32.65 -13.19
C LEU A 268 -0.12 -32.90 -14.03
N SER A 269 0.05 -33.45 -15.23
CA SER A 269 -1.05 -33.95 -16.06
C SER A 269 -1.85 -35.07 -15.37
N ALA A 270 -3.11 -35.24 -15.78
CA ALA A 270 -4.04 -36.23 -15.20
C ALA A 270 -3.63 -37.70 -15.39
N ASN A 271 -2.58 -38.00 -16.15
CA ASN A 271 -2.02 -39.35 -16.33
C ASN A 271 -0.63 -39.55 -15.67
N CYS A 272 -0.16 -38.54 -14.92
CA CYS A 272 1.11 -38.57 -14.20
C CYS A 272 0.87 -38.51 -12.68
N GLN A 273 1.37 -39.50 -11.94
CA GLN A 273 1.32 -39.53 -10.48
C GLN A 273 2.70 -39.23 -9.89
N LEU A 274 2.71 -38.45 -8.81
CA LEU A 274 3.91 -38.17 -8.01
C LEU A 274 4.14 -39.30 -6.99
N GLU A 275 5.36 -39.82 -6.92
CA GLU A 275 5.72 -40.87 -5.96
C GLU A 275 6.17 -40.27 -4.62
N GLY A 276 5.57 -40.75 -3.53
CA GLY A 276 5.85 -40.28 -2.17
C GLY A 276 5.09 -39.01 -1.78
N GLU A 277 5.52 -38.38 -0.70
CA GLU A 277 4.85 -37.21 -0.12
C GLU A 277 5.00 -35.95 -0.98
N ASN A 278 3.98 -35.08 -0.93
CA ASN A 278 3.95 -33.76 -1.56
C ASN A 278 2.97 -32.85 -0.80
N PRO A 279 3.38 -31.66 -0.31
CA PRO A 279 4.76 -31.16 -0.28
C PRO A 279 5.66 -31.99 0.65
N ARG A 280 6.97 -31.75 0.59
CA ARG A 280 7.99 -32.41 1.42
C ARG A 280 8.72 -31.39 2.29
N GLN A 281 8.99 -31.73 3.54
CA GLN A 281 9.89 -30.92 4.37
C GLN A 281 11.36 -31.17 3.98
N VAL A 282 12.14 -30.08 3.91
CA VAL A 282 13.57 -30.11 3.62
C VAL A 282 14.30 -29.09 4.50
N ALA A 283 15.17 -29.58 5.37
CA ALA A 283 16.03 -28.74 6.22
C ALA A 283 17.16 -28.10 5.39
N VAL A 284 16.99 -26.84 4.98
CA VAL A 284 18.02 -26.06 4.29
C VAL A 284 19.06 -25.58 5.30
N THR A 285 20.34 -25.80 5.00
CA THR A 285 21.47 -25.38 5.86
C THR A 285 22.25 -24.22 5.25
N ALA A 286 22.66 -23.27 6.10
CA ALA A 286 23.35 -22.04 5.67
C ALA A 286 24.63 -22.34 4.85
N ALA A 287 24.82 -21.59 3.77
CA ALA A 287 25.94 -21.72 2.82
C ALA A 287 26.12 -23.12 2.18
N ALA A 288 25.12 -24.00 2.23
CA ALA A 288 25.16 -25.32 1.62
C ALA A 288 24.03 -25.53 0.60
N ALA A 289 24.29 -26.37 -0.41
CA ALA A 289 23.29 -26.82 -1.37
C ALA A 289 22.64 -28.11 -0.85
N THR A 290 21.37 -28.01 -0.46
CA THR A 290 20.54 -29.14 -0.01
C THR A 290 19.78 -29.70 -1.21
N ALA A 291 19.67 -31.02 -1.36
CA ALA A 291 19.05 -31.64 -2.53
C ALA A 291 17.75 -32.37 -2.20
N VAL A 292 16.72 -32.19 -3.03
CA VAL A 292 15.45 -32.93 -2.98
C VAL A 292 15.06 -33.43 -4.37
N ALA A 293 14.57 -34.67 -4.44
CA ALA A 293 14.27 -35.34 -5.71
C ALA A 293 12.83 -35.86 -5.75
N PHE A 294 12.07 -35.45 -6.76
CA PHE A 294 10.71 -35.89 -7.03
C PHE A 294 10.69 -36.91 -8.17
N SER A 295 10.14 -38.11 -7.92
CA SER A 295 9.92 -39.14 -8.94
C SER A 295 8.48 -39.07 -9.41
N ILE A 296 8.26 -39.01 -10.72
CA ILE A 296 6.94 -38.96 -11.36
C ILE A 296 6.78 -40.20 -12.24
N ALA A 297 5.67 -40.90 -12.09
CA ALA A 297 5.28 -42.04 -12.92
C ALA A 297 4.09 -41.64 -13.82
N CYS A 298 4.33 -41.57 -15.13
CA CYS A 298 3.29 -41.25 -16.11
C CYS A 298 2.81 -42.51 -16.81
N GLU A 299 1.65 -43.04 -16.41
CA GLU A 299 1.13 -44.28 -16.99
C GLU A 299 0.58 -44.02 -18.40
N GLN A 300 0.80 -45.00 -19.29
CA GLN A 300 0.17 -45.02 -20.61
C GLN A 300 -1.17 -45.76 -20.46
N PRO A 301 -2.30 -45.24 -20.99
CA PRO A 301 -3.60 -45.85 -20.79
C PRO A 301 -3.63 -47.34 -21.15
N GLN A 302 -3.76 -48.20 -20.13
CA GLN A 302 -4.00 -49.63 -20.29
C GLN A 302 -5.29 -49.83 -21.10
N ALA A 303 -5.30 -50.78 -22.03
CA ALA A 303 -6.50 -51.15 -22.76
C ALA A 303 -7.52 -51.77 -21.79
N SER A 304 -8.48 -50.98 -21.33
CA SER A 304 -9.49 -51.32 -20.30
C SER A 304 -10.59 -52.28 -20.79
N VAL A 305 -10.29 -53.08 -21.82
CA VAL A 305 -11.20 -54.03 -22.46
C VAL A 305 -10.47 -55.34 -22.80
N GLY A 306 -11.21 -56.44 -22.85
CA GLY A 306 -10.75 -57.77 -23.24
C GLY A 306 -11.79 -58.49 -24.13
N THR A 307 -11.75 -59.82 -24.15
CA THR A 307 -12.61 -60.67 -25.00
C THR A 307 -13.17 -61.86 -24.21
N LEU A 308 -14.44 -62.21 -24.46
CA LEU A 308 -15.06 -63.46 -24.02
C LEU A 308 -15.12 -64.47 -25.18
N GLU A 309 -14.88 -65.74 -24.88
CA GLU A 309 -15.14 -66.88 -25.76
C GLU A 309 -16.15 -67.85 -25.09
N LEU A 310 -17.36 -67.96 -25.63
CA LEU A 310 -18.44 -68.78 -25.09
C LEU A 310 -18.53 -70.11 -25.84
N THR A 311 -18.73 -71.24 -25.16
CA THR A 311 -18.91 -72.56 -25.78
C THR A 311 -20.08 -73.38 -25.20
N THR A 312 -20.75 -74.18 -26.02
CA THR A 312 -21.81 -75.13 -25.63
C THR A 312 -21.45 -76.58 -26.02
N ALA A 313 -22.02 -77.57 -25.34
CA ALA A 313 -21.85 -79.00 -25.65
C ALA A 313 -23.08 -79.83 -25.19
N THR A 314 -23.70 -80.61 -26.09
CA THR A 314 -24.98 -81.30 -25.83
C THR A 314 -24.92 -82.79 -26.10
N SER A 315 -25.62 -83.60 -25.28
CA SER A 315 -25.57 -85.06 -25.34
C SER A 315 -26.86 -85.76 -24.88
N GLY A 316 -26.99 -87.05 -25.20
CA GLY A 316 -28.18 -87.87 -24.91
C GLY A 316 -29.13 -88.02 -26.11
N PRO A 317 -30.11 -88.95 -26.04
CA PRO A 317 -31.15 -89.08 -27.06
C PRO A 317 -32.08 -87.86 -27.06
N ASN A 318 -32.50 -87.43 -28.25
CA ASN A 318 -33.34 -86.25 -28.51
C ASN A 318 -32.74 -84.92 -27.99
N PRO A 319 -31.60 -84.46 -28.55
CA PRO A 319 -31.07 -83.11 -28.29
C PRO A 319 -31.98 -82.03 -28.88
N ASP A 320 -31.83 -80.80 -28.38
CA ASP A 320 -32.67 -79.65 -28.77
C ASP A 320 -32.53 -79.28 -30.26
N PRO A 321 -33.62 -79.16 -31.04
CA PRO A 321 -33.53 -78.73 -32.44
C PRO A 321 -33.21 -77.23 -32.64
N ASN A 322 -33.46 -76.37 -31.66
CA ASN A 322 -33.48 -74.91 -31.86
C ASN A 322 -32.13 -74.22 -31.58
N GLY A 323 -31.25 -74.86 -30.81
CA GLY A 323 -30.06 -74.20 -30.24
C GLY A 323 -30.35 -73.62 -28.86
N TYR A 324 -29.59 -72.60 -28.48
CA TYR A 324 -29.71 -71.89 -27.21
C TYR A 324 -29.56 -70.37 -27.44
N VAL A 325 -29.86 -69.55 -26.43
CA VAL A 325 -29.53 -68.12 -26.45
C VAL A 325 -28.71 -67.74 -25.21
N PHE A 326 -27.82 -66.75 -25.35
CA PHE A 326 -27.02 -66.21 -24.26
C PHE A 326 -27.16 -64.69 -24.13
N ALA A 327 -27.06 -64.18 -22.91
CA ALA A 327 -27.07 -62.75 -22.62
C ALA A 327 -25.95 -62.40 -21.62
N ILE A 328 -25.27 -61.27 -21.85
CA ILE A 328 -24.20 -60.75 -20.97
C ILE A 328 -24.75 -59.55 -20.20
N ASP A 329 -24.58 -59.55 -18.87
CA ASP A 329 -25.00 -58.48 -17.94
C ASP A 329 -26.46 -58.02 -18.07
N GLY A 330 -27.35 -58.92 -18.51
CA GLY A 330 -28.77 -58.62 -18.73
C GLY A 330 -29.07 -57.82 -20.01
N GLY A 331 -28.09 -57.67 -20.92
CA GLY A 331 -28.30 -57.12 -22.25
C GLY A 331 -29.06 -58.05 -23.21
N ASP A 332 -29.20 -57.62 -24.46
CA ASP A 332 -29.97 -58.35 -25.48
C ASP A 332 -29.46 -59.78 -25.72
N ALA A 333 -30.37 -60.75 -25.74
CA ALA A 333 -30.05 -62.16 -25.92
C ALA A 333 -29.64 -62.48 -27.38
N GLN A 334 -28.54 -63.20 -27.55
CA GLN A 334 -27.98 -63.59 -28.85
C GLN A 334 -27.92 -65.12 -29.00
N PRO A 335 -28.14 -65.67 -30.21
CA PRO A 335 -28.22 -67.12 -30.42
C PRO A 335 -26.84 -67.79 -30.41
N ILE A 336 -26.78 -69.02 -29.90
CA ILE A 336 -25.62 -69.93 -30.00
C ILE A 336 -26.10 -71.36 -30.29
N GLY A 337 -25.35 -72.10 -31.11
CA GLY A 337 -25.72 -73.46 -31.51
C GLY A 337 -25.67 -74.48 -30.36
N VAL A 338 -26.23 -75.67 -30.59
CA VAL A 338 -26.27 -76.78 -29.61
C VAL A 338 -24.90 -77.30 -29.18
N SER A 339 -23.86 -77.08 -29.99
CA SER A 339 -22.45 -77.36 -29.65
C SER A 339 -21.56 -76.46 -30.52
N ALA A 340 -21.43 -75.20 -30.13
CA ALA A 340 -20.77 -74.14 -30.89
C ALA A 340 -19.89 -73.26 -29.98
N THR A 341 -19.02 -72.45 -30.59
CA THR A 341 -18.18 -71.46 -29.90
C THR A 341 -18.34 -70.08 -30.55
N GLU A 342 -18.50 -69.03 -29.76
CA GLU A 342 -18.74 -67.65 -30.20
C GLU A 342 -17.82 -66.65 -29.45
N SER A 343 -17.43 -65.54 -30.10
CA SER A 343 -16.41 -64.61 -29.56
C SER A 343 -16.93 -63.16 -29.43
N VAL A 344 -16.91 -62.60 -28.22
CA VAL A 344 -17.37 -61.23 -27.92
C VAL A 344 -16.19 -60.36 -27.48
N ALA A 345 -15.73 -59.46 -28.35
CA ALA A 345 -14.56 -58.60 -28.13
C ALA A 345 -14.93 -57.17 -27.67
N ASN A 346 -13.97 -56.50 -27.03
CA ASN A 346 -14.09 -55.16 -26.43
C ASN A 346 -15.03 -55.08 -25.21
N LEU A 347 -15.28 -56.20 -24.53
CA LEU A 347 -15.98 -56.20 -23.24
C LEU A 347 -15.06 -55.57 -22.17
N ALA A 348 -15.61 -54.83 -21.21
CA ALA A 348 -14.81 -54.10 -20.22
C ALA A 348 -13.91 -55.03 -19.38
N ALA A 349 -12.81 -54.51 -18.83
CA ALA A 349 -11.99 -55.23 -17.88
C ALA A 349 -12.64 -55.18 -16.48
N GLY A 350 -13.26 -56.28 -16.05
CA GLY A 350 -14.06 -56.33 -14.83
C GLY A 350 -14.74 -57.67 -14.60
N ALA A 351 -15.64 -57.71 -13.62
CA ALA A 351 -16.53 -58.85 -13.38
C ALA A 351 -17.80 -58.70 -14.23
N HIS A 352 -18.15 -59.76 -14.94
CA HIS A 352 -19.28 -59.84 -15.85
C HIS A 352 -20.10 -61.11 -15.56
N THR A 353 -21.35 -61.12 -16.00
CA THR A 353 -22.29 -62.22 -15.84
C THR A 353 -22.79 -62.68 -17.21
N ILE A 354 -22.94 -63.99 -17.39
CA ILE A 354 -23.51 -64.56 -18.61
C ILE A 354 -24.54 -65.64 -18.26
N ALA A 355 -25.73 -65.51 -18.84
CA ALA A 355 -26.80 -66.49 -18.73
C ALA A 355 -27.02 -67.21 -20.07
N LEU A 356 -27.23 -68.53 -20.02
CA LEU A 356 -27.64 -69.38 -21.15
C LEU A 356 -29.06 -69.92 -20.90
N SER A 357 -29.93 -69.85 -21.90
CA SER A 357 -31.34 -70.27 -21.80
C SER A 357 -31.87 -70.90 -23.10
N ASP A 358 -33.17 -71.20 -23.12
CA ASP A 358 -33.91 -71.89 -24.19
C ASP A 358 -33.53 -73.37 -24.40
N ALA A 359 -33.51 -74.15 -23.32
CA ALA A 359 -33.30 -75.61 -23.37
C ALA A 359 -34.60 -76.39 -23.10
N SER A 360 -34.95 -77.32 -23.99
CA SER A 360 -36.15 -78.18 -23.91
C SER A 360 -36.20 -79.11 -22.69
N ALA A 361 -37.43 -79.39 -22.23
CA ALA A 361 -37.71 -80.04 -20.95
C ALA A 361 -37.25 -81.51 -20.81
N ASN A 362 -36.87 -82.19 -21.91
CA ASN A 362 -36.25 -83.52 -21.86
C ASN A 362 -34.73 -83.48 -21.75
N CYS A 363 -34.14 -82.28 -21.78
CA CYS A 363 -32.72 -81.99 -21.66
C CYS A 363 -32.45 -81.13 -20.42
N THR A 364 -31.23 -81.13 -19.89
CA THR A 364 -30.86 -80.43 -18.66
C THR A 364 -29.48 -79.80 -18.81
N ILE A 365 -29.38 -78.49 -18.56
CA ILE A 365 -28.09 -77.79 -18.47
C ILE A 365 -27.39 -78.21 -17.18
N GLU A 366 -26.15 -78.66 -17.27
CA GLU A 366 -25.37 -79.12 -16.12
C GLU A 366 -24.70 -77.95 -15.38
N GLY A 367 -25.03 -77.84 -14.09
CA GLY A 367 -24.59 -76.73 -13.23
C GLY A 367 -25.48 -75.49 -13.36
N GLU A 368 -24.95 -74.34 -12.98
CA GLU A 368 -25.69 -73.08 -13.02
C GLU A 368 -25.84 -72.58 -14.46
N SER A 369 -27.06 -72.13 -14.81
CA SER A 369 -27.40 -71.57 -16.13
C SER A 369 -26.99 -70.10 -16.30
N SER A 370 -26.78 -69.38 -15.20
CA SER A 370 -26.11 -68.07 -15.16
C SER A 370 -24.81 -68.18 -14.38
N ARG A 371 -23.75 -67.54 -14.88
CA ARG A 371 -22.39 -67.67 -14.35
C ARG A 371 -21.66 -66.34 -14.36
N SER A 372 -20.97 -66.04 -13.27
CA SER A 372 -20.06 -64.89 -13.17
C SER A 372 -18.66 -65.26 -13.66
N PHE A 373 -18.03 -64.37 -14.41
CA PHE A 373 -16.66 -64.50 -14.90
C PHE A 373 -15.95 -63.13 -14.81
N ALA A 374 -14.64 -63.09 -14.99
CA ALA A 374 -13.88 -61.84 -15.01
C ALA A 374 -13.08 -61.73 -16.31
N VAL A 375 -13.20 -60.59 -16.99
CA VAL A 375 -12.45 -60.27 -18.21
C VAL A 375 -11.13 -59.61 -17.81
N PRO A 376 -9.97 -60.23 -18.09
CA PRO A 376 -8.67 -59.57 -17.88
C PRO A 376 -8.45 -58.50 -18.95
N ALA A 377 -7.91 -57.35 -18.55
CA ALA A 377 -7.55 -56.26 -19.46
C ALA A 377 -6.58 -56.74 -20.56
N GLY A 378 -6.95 -56.53 -21.82
CA GLY A 378 -6.20 -56.98 -23.00
C GLY A 378 -6.14 -58.50 -23.21
N GLY A 379 -6.86 -59.31 -22.42
CA GLY A 379 -6.85 -60.77 -22.51
C GLY A 379 -8.19 -61.38 -22.93
N THR A 380 -8.16 -62.70 -23.14
CA THR A 380 -9.37 -63.51 -23.43
C THR A 380 -9.70 -64.41 -22.25
N VAL A 381 -10.99 -64.55 -21.94
CA VAL A 381 -11.54 -65.48 -20.95
C VAL A 381 -12.57 -66.39 -21.64
N SER A 382 -12.56 -67.69 -21.33
CA SER A 382 -13.46 -68.67 -21.97
C SER A 382 -14.46 -69.27 -20.97
N VAL A 383 -15.73 -69.43 -21.36
CA VAL A 383 -16.83 -69.96 -20.54
C VAL A 383 -17.56 -71.07 -21.30
N ALA A 384 -17.85 -72.22 -20.66
CA ALA A 384 -18.43 -73.39 -21.34
C ALA A 384 -19.61 -74.05 -20.59
N TYR A 385 -20.65 -74.45 -21.32
CA TYR A 385 -21.87 -75.12 -20.82
C TYR A 385 -22.03 -76.54 -21.38
N THR A 386 -22.58 -77.47 -20.58
CA THR A 386 -22.83 -78.89 -20.93
C THR A 386 -24.31 -79.25 -20.73
N ILE A 387 -24.90 -80.09 -21.58
CA ILE A 387 -26.33 -80.44 -21.58
C ILE A 387 -26.57 -81.97 -21.79
N THR A 388 -27.53 -82.59 -21.07
CA THR A 388 -27.85 -84.05 -21.10
C THR A 388 -29.37 -84.37 -21.18
N CYS A 389 -29.81 -85.48 -21.83
CA CYS A 389 -31.24 -85.81 -22.11
C CYS A 389 -31.63 -87.34 -21.92
N SER A 390 -32.91 -87.75 -21.69
CA SER A 390 -33.29 -89.15 -21.25
C SER A 390 -34.74 -89.73 -21.54
N ALA A 391 -35.09 -90.96 -21.05
CA ALA A 391 -36.39 -91.71 -21.19
C ALA A 391 -36.62 -92.86 -20.12
N ALA A 392 -37.87 -93.33 -19.77
CA ALA A 392 -38.13 -94.33 -18.67
C ALA A 392 -39.45 -95.23 -18.74
N THR A 393 -40.22 -95.52 -17.64
CA THR A 393 -41.55 -96.27 -17.52
C THR A 393 -42.62 -95.68 -16.52
N GLY A 394 -43.92 -95.44 -16.89
CA GLY A 394 -44.69 -94.18 -16.52
C GLY A 394 -46.07 -94.15 -15.77
N SER A 395 -46.63 -92.92 -15.63
CA SER A 395 -47.85 -92.54 -14.83
C SER A 395 -48.40 -91.12 -15.13
N LEU A 396 -49.40 -90.59 -14.39
CA LEU A 396 -49.86 -89.18 -14.46
C LEU A 396 -49.68 -88.44 -13.12
N SER A 397 -49.28 -87.17 -13.16
CA SER A 397 -49.37 -86.25 -12.02
C SER A 397 -50.15 -85.01 -12.44
N VAL A 398 -51.31 -84.77 -11.84
CA VAL A 398 -52.12 -83.60 -12.15
C VAL A 398 -51.84 -82.51 -11.13
N THR A 399 -51.43 -81.33 -11.59
CA THR A 399 -51.19 -80.15 -10.74
C THR A 399 -52.13 -79.04 -11.17
N ALA A 400 -52.80 -78.41 -10.22
CA ALA A 400 -53.55 -77.18 -10.45
C ALA A 400 -52.68 -75.98 -10.04
N VAL A 401 -51.76 -75.56 -10.90
CA VAL A 401 -50.91 -74.38 -10.64
C VAL A 401 -51.79 -73.13 -10.73
N THR A 402 -51.89 -72.39 -9.63
CA THR A 402 -52.81 -71.26 -9.46
C THR A 402 -52.04 -69.96 -9.45
N SER A 403 -51.80 -69.43 -10.66
CA SER A 403 -50.95 -68.25 -10.84
C SER A 403 -51.72 -66.93 -10.76
N GLY A 404 -51.13 -65.93 -10.10
CA GLY A 404 -51.74 -64.62 -9.84
C GLY A 404 -52.16 -64.43 -8.37
N SER A 405 -52.38 -63.18 -7.94
CA SER A 405 -52.46 -62.84 -6.51
C SER A 405 -53.82 -63.06 -5.84
N ALA A 406 -54.79 -63.64 -6.54
CA ALA A 406 -56.16 -63.84 -6.05
C ALA A 406 -56.65 -65.29 -6.27
N PRO A 407 -55.95 -66.31 -5.73
CA PRO A 407 -56.24 -67.73 -5.94
C PRO A 407 -57.61 -68.15 -5.40
N ASP A 408 -58.17 -69.24 -5.94
CA ASP A 408 -59.49 -69.73 -5.56
C ASP A 408 -59.50 -70.38 -4.17
N GLY A 409 -60.32 -69.82 -3.27
CA GLY A 409 -60.32 -70.18 -1.85
C GLY A 409 -61.00 -71.51 -1.50
N ASN A 410 -61.70 -72.16 -2.44
CA ASN A 410 -62.38 -73.45 -2.21
C ASN A 410 -61.65 -74.66 -2.84
N GLY A 411 -60.77 -74.44 -3.81
CA GLY A 411 -60.05 -75.47 -4.56
C GLY A 411 -60.91 -76.25 -5.56
N TYR A 412 -60.22 -76.87 -6.52
CA TYR A 412 -60.79 -77.47 -7.73
C TYR A 412 -61.13 -78.96 -7.57
N THR A 413 -61.60 -79.55 -8.67
CA THR A 413 -61.84 -80.99 -8.83
C THR A 413 -61.15 -81.51 -10.10
N VAL A 414 -60.65 -82.74 -10.07
CA VAL A 414 -59.99 -83.44 -11.19
C VAL A 414 -60.56 -84.85 -11.38
N SER A 415 -60.73 -85.30 -12.62
CA SER A 415 -61.01 -86.71 -12.97
C SER A 415 -60.18 -87.19 -14.17
N ILE A 416 -60.03 -88.51 -14.30
CA ILE A 416 -59.33 -89.17 -15.41
C ILE A 416 -60.26 -90.22 -16.04
N ASP A 417 -60.31 -90.29 -17.38
CA ASP A 417 -61.07 -91.23 -18.20
C ASP A 417 -62.57 -91.33 -17.84
N GLY A 418 -63.15 -90.23 -17.35
CA GLY A 418 -64.55 -90.17 -16.87
C GLY A 418 -64.77 -90.84 -15.51
N GLY A 419 -63.70 -91.16 -14.76
CA GLY A 419 -63.73 -91.68 -13.41
C GLY A 419 -64.27 -90.69 -12.37
N ALA A 420 -64.41 -91.14 -11.12
CA ALA A 420 -64.93 -90.32 -10.02
C ALA A 420 -64.00 -89.13 -9.72
N PRO A 421 -64.51 -87.89 -9.60
CA PRO A 421 -63.67 -86.72 -9.38
C PRO A 421 -63.12 -86.64 -7.96
N GLN A 422 -61.85 -86.25 -7.86
CA GLN A 422 -61.12 -86.00 -6.62
C GLN A 422 -60.88 -84.50 -6.44
N ARG A 423 -60.96 -83.97 -5.21
CA ARG A 423 -60.61 -82.56 -4.95
C ARG A 423 -59.10 -82.34 -4.92
N ILE A 424 -58.68 -81.18 -5.41
CA ILE A 424 -57.29 -80.70 -5.47
C ILE A 424 -57.26 -79.21 -5.07
N GLY A 425 -56.33 -78.82 -4.21
CA GLY A 425 -56.20 -77.40 -3.80
C GLY A 425 -55.52 -76.53 -4.86
N PRO A 426 -55.56 -75.20 -4.71
CA PRO A 426 -54.67 -74.32 -5.46
C PRO A 426 -53.20 -74.65 -5.15
N ASP A 427 -52.36 -74.67 -6.20
CA ASP A 427 -50.96 -75.11 -6.21
C ASP A 427 -50.70 -76.53 -5.68
N ALA A 428 -51.75 -77.35 -5.54
CA ALA A 428 -51.61 -78.75 -5.13
C ALA A 428 -51.40 -79.68 -6.34
N THR A 429 -50.64 -80.75 -6.09
CA THR A 429 -50.42 -81.87 -7.02
C THR A 429 -51.10 -83.13 -6.48
N VAL A 430 -51.73 -83.90 -7.37
CA VAL A 430 -52.16 -85.28 -7.10
C VAL A 430 -51.54 -86.22 -8.13
N THR A 431 -50.84 -87.26 -7.67
CA THR A 431 -50.20 -88.26 -8.54
C THR A 431 -51.05 -89.52 -8.62
N ILE A 432 -51.35 -89.96 -9.84
CA ILE A 432 -52.17 -91.13 -10.17
C ILE A 432 -51.27 -92.12 -10.94
N GLY A 433 -50.87 -93.18 -10.22
CA GLY A 433 -49.87 -94.15 -10.66
C GLY A 433 -50.38 -95.25 -11.61
N GLU A 434 -49.44 -96.09 -12.07
CA GLU A 434 -49.68 -97.35 -12.81
C GLU A 434 -50.53 -97.21 -14.09
N LEU A 435 -50.37 -96.12 -14.83
CA LEU A 435 -51.06 -95.92 -16.10
C LEU A 435 -50.34 -96.60 -17.26
N THR A 436 -51.12 -97.30 -18.09
CA THR A 436 -50.63 -98.03 -19.26
C THR A 436 -50.15 -97.07 -20.35
N PRO A 437 -49.03 -97.35 -21.04
CA PRO A 437 -48.59 -96.51 -22.15
C PRO A 437 -49.66 -96.39 -23.26
N GLY A 438 -50.24 -95.21 -23.42
CA GLY A 438 -51.46 -94.97 -24.19
C GLY A 438 -52.11 -93.61 -23.90
N ALA A 439 -53.18 -93.29 -24.62
CA ALA A 439 -53.94 -92.06 -24.43
C ALA A 439 -54.94 -92.17 -23.26
N HIS A 440 -54.99 -91.13 -22.44
CA HIS A 440 -55.89 -90.92 -21.31
C HIS A 440 -56.47 -89.50 -21.41
N THR A 441 -57.65 -89.24 -20.83
CA THR A 441 -58.25 -87.90 -20.79
C THR A 441 -58.35 -87.40 -19.35
N VAL A 442 -57.86 -86.20 -19.06
CA VAL A 442 -57.91 -85.56 -17.74
C VAL A 442 -58.80 -84.32 -17.80
N LEU A 443 -59.73 -84.18 -16.85
CA LEU A 443 -60.68 -83.06 -16.77
C LEU A 443 -60.50 -82.32 -15.44
N LEU A 444 -60.51 -80.97 -15.48
CA LEU A 444 -60.59 -80.09 -14.30
C LEU A 444 -61.95 -79.39 -14.25
N GLY A 445 -62.45 -79.07 -13.06
CA GLY A 445 -63.64 -78.23 -12.86
C GLY A 445 -63.75 -77.66 -11.45
N ASP A 446 -64.82 -76.89 -11.19
CA ASP A 446 -65.07 -76.11 -9.95
C ASP A 446 -64.19 -74.84 -9.84
N LEU A 447 -64.24 -73.96 -10.85
CA LEU A 447 -63.49 -72.68 -10.90
C LEU A 447 -64.40 -71.45 -10.63
N THR A 448 -63.88 -70.45 -9.92
CA THR A 448 -64.49 -69.10 -9.79
C THR A 448 -64.22 -68.17 -10.97
N ALA A 449 -65.05 -67.12 -11.11
CA ALA A 449 -65.10 -66.26 -12.28
C ALA A 449 -63.90 -65.30 -12.48
N ASN A 450 -63.00 -65.14 -11.51
CA ASN A 450 -61.73 -64.41 -11.68
C ASN A 450 -60.55 -65.34 -12.03
N CYS A 451 -60.79 -66.65 -12.08
CA CYS A 451 -59.83 -67.69 -12.44
C CYS A 451 -60.19 -68.27 -13.81
N THR A 452 -59.24 -68.33 -14.73
CA THR A 452 -59.43 -69.00 -16.03
C THR A 452 -58.41 -70.11 -16.22
N VAL A 453 -58.86 -71.23 -16.80
CA VAL A 453 -57.98 -72.28 -17.32
C VAL A 453 -58.11 -72.29 -18.85
N PRO A 454 -57.01 -72.33 -19.64
CA PRO A 454 -57.12 -72.26 -21.10
C PRO A 454 -57.87 -73.43 -21.75
N GLU A 455 -57.82 -74.61 -21.10
CA GLU A 455 -58.45 -75.84 -21.55
C GLU A 455 -58.85 -76.67 -20.33
N GLU A 456 -60.14 -76.97 -20.17
CA GLU A 456 -60.67 -77.71 -19.02
C GLU A 456 -60.45 -79.23 -19.13
N SER A 457 -60.22 -79.75 -20.35
CA SER A 457 -60.13 -81.19 -20.66
C SER A 457 -58.92 -81.47 -21.57
N ILE A 458 -57.88 -82.09 -21.02
CA ILE A 458 -56.62 -82.37 -21.72
C ILE A 458 -56.53 -83.87 -22.03
N GLU A 459 -56.45 -84.23 -23.32
CA GLU A 459 -56.08 -85.59 -23.72
C GLU A 459 -54.55 -85.74 -23.75
N VAL A 460 -54.04 -86.78 -23.09
CA VAL A 460 -52.63 -86.97 -22.79
C VAL A 460 -52.21 -88.41 -23.09
N THR A 461 -51.24 -88.56 -23.99
CA THR A 461 -50.59 -89.86 -24.16
C THR A 461 -49.52 -90.04 -23.08
N VAL A 462 -49.79 -90.89 -22.10
CA VAL A 462 -48.78 -91.39 -21.17
C VAL A 462 -47.83 -92.28 -21.94
N ALA A 463 -46.59 -91.85 -22.13
CA ALA A 463 -45.52 -92.75 -22.54
C ALA A 463 -44.84 -93.37 -21.31
N ALA A 464 -43.80 -94.15 -21.55
CA ALA A 464 -43.02 -94.80 -20.52
C ALA A 464 -42.09 -93.76 -19.80
N ALA A 465 -42.32 -93.54 -18.49
CA ALA A 465 -41.83 -92.48 -17.59
C ALA A 465 -41.42 -91.16 -18.24
N GLN A 466 -42.41 -90.66 -18.96
CA GLN A 466 -43.22 -89.65 -18.30
C GLN A 466 -44.03 -90.24 -17.13
N THR A 467 -43.77 -89.78 -15.90
CA THR A 467 -44.92 -89.28 -15.15
C THR A 467 -45.35 -88.06 -15.94
N VAL A 468 -46.41 -88.14 -16.75
CA VAL A 468 -46.82 -86.95 -17.50
C VAL A 468 -47.40 -85.99 -16.48
N ASN A 469 -46.87 -84.78 -16.43
CA ASN A 469 -47.42 -83.74 -15.59
C ASN A 469 -48.51 -83.03 -16.39
N VAL A 470 -49.78 -83.34 -16.10
CA VAL A 470 -50.91 -82.55 -16.63
C VAL A 470 -51.08 -81.36 -15.69
N THR A 471 -50.43 -80.26 -16.03
CA THR A 471 -50.59 -79.02 -15.30
C THR A 471 -51.75 -78.23 -15.89
N PHE A 472 -52.83 -78.09 -15.12
CA PHE A 472 -53.82 -77.06 -15.38
C PHE A 472 -53.29 -75.75 -14.81
N ASN A 473 -52.86 -74.86 -15.70
CA ASN A 473 -52.46 -73.51 -15.34
C ASN A 473 -53.72 -72.66 -15.14
N VAL A 474 -54.26 -72.66 -13.92
CA VAL A 474 -55.36 -71.78 -13.53
C VAL A 474 -54.77 -70.40 -13.28
N THR A 475 -55.19 -69.41 -14.05
CA THR A 475 -54.71 -68.03 -13.95
C THR A 475 -55.77 -67.19 -13.25
N CYS A 476 -55.54 -66.84 -11.99
CA CYS A 476 -56.41 -66.02 -11.15
C CYS A 476 -55.80 -64.62 -11.01
N THR A 477 -56.06 -63.74 -11.98
CA THR A 477 -55.21 -62.55 -12.20
C THR A 477 -55.28 -61.53 -11.07
N ALA A 478 -54.08 -61.09 -10.66
CA ALA A 478 -53.90 -59.82 -9.98
C ALA A 478 -54.28 -58.67 -10.93
N THR A 479 -55.25 -57.84 -10.55
CA THR A 479 -55.58 -56.61 -11.31
C THR A 479 -54.80 -55.38 -10.83
N THR A 480 -54.10 -55.50 -9.69
CA THR A 480 -53.42 -54.40 -8.99
C THR A 480 -52.04 -54.79 -8.44
N GLY A 481 -51.26 -53.79 -8.04
CA GLY A 481 -49.99 -53.84 -7.30
C GLY A 481 -49.86 -52.64 -6.35
N SER A 482 -48.65 -52.30 -5.91
CA SER A 482 -48.42 -51.27 -4.88
C SER A 482 -47.17 -50.42 -5.11
N LEU A 483 -47.14 -49.22 -4.51
CA LEU A 483 -46.00 -48.29 -4.52
C LEU A 483 -45.73 -47.73 -3.12
N ALA A 484 -44.56 -48.04 -2.56
CA ALA A 484 -44.04 -47.45 -1.33
C ALA A 484 -43.16 -46.23 -1.65
N VAL A 485 -43.47 -45.08 -1.07
CA VAL A 485 -42.70 -43.83 -1.25
C VAL A 485 -42.10 -43.42 0.09
N THR A 486 -40.78 -43.58 0.20
CA THR A 486 -40.00 -43.13 1.36
C THR A 486 -39.69 -41.65 1.22
N ILE A 487 -40.02 -40.83 2.21
CA ILE A 487 -39.74 -39.39 2.22
C ILE A 487 -38.75 -39.07 3.35
N THR A 488 -37.66 -38.38 3.03
CA THR A 488 -36.58 -38.01 3.97
C THR A 488 -36.17 -36.54 3.84
N GLY A 489 -35.50 -36.00 4.87
CA GLY A 489 -34.82 -34.69 4.79
C GLY A 489 -35.64 -33.45 5.18
N LEU A 490 -36.91 -33.62 5.55
CA LEU A 490 -37.72 -32.56 6.19
C LEU A 490 -37.60 -32.64 7.73
N PRO A 491 -37.79 -31.52 8.46
CA PRO A 491 -37.84 -31.53 9.93
C PRO A 491 -39.07 -32.30 10.47
N ASP A 492 -38.92 -32.94 11.63
CA ASP A 492 -40.00 -33.70 12.31
C ASP A 492 -41.32 -32.92 12.37
N GLY A 493 -42.42 -33.54 11.92
CA GLY A 493 -43.75 -32.93 11.88
C GLY A 493 -43.99 -31.94 10.73
N THR A 494 -43.01 -31.72 9.83
CA THR A 494 -43.21 -30.98 8.58
C THR A 494 -43.84 -31.90 7.54
N ALA A 495 -45.02 -31.53 7.03
CA ALA A 495 -45.66 -32.25 5.93
C ALA A 495 -44.89 -32.07 4.61
N ALA A 496 -44.68 -33.17 3.89
CA ALA A 496 -44.15 -33.17 2.54
C ALA A 496 -45.19 -32.70 1.50
N ALA A 497 -44.70 -32.33 0.31
CA ALA A 497 -45.51 -31.93 -0.83
C ALA A 497 -45.19 -32.84 -2.05
N VAL A 498 -45.39 -34.15 -1.87
CA VAL A 498 -45.18 -35.15 -2.93
C VAL A 498 -46.51 -35.48 -3.60
N THR A 499 -46.57 -35.42 -4.93
CA THR A 499 -47.73 -35.84 -5.73
C THR A 499 -47.38 -37.05 -6.58
N VAL A 500 -48.08 -38.16 -6.34
CA VAL A 500 -47.98 -39.41 -7.11
C VAL A 500 -49.14 -39.47 -8.11
N ALA A 501 -48.85 -39.27 -9.39
CA ALA A 501 -49.79 -39.38 -10.51
C ALA A 501 -49.60 -40.71 -11.28
N GLY A 502 -50.64 -41.22 -11.95
CA GLY A 502 -50.58 -42.51 -12.65
C GLY A 502 -51.72 -42.77 -13.62
N PRO A 503 -51.90 -44.03 -14.08
CA PRO A 503 -52.94 -44.42 -15.04
C PRO A 503 -54.37 -44.11 -14.56
N ASN A 504 -55.30 -43.93 -15.51
CA ASN A 504 -56.73 -43.70 -15.25
C ASN A 504 -57.02 -42.53 -14.29
N ASP A 505 -56.35 -41.39 -14.54
CA ASP A 505 -56.43 -40.15 -13.75
C ASP A 505 -56.12 -40.35 -12.25
N PHE A 506 -55.34 -41.39 -11.90
CA PHE A 506 -54.87 -41.57 -10.54
C PHE A 506 -53.99 -40.40 -10.11
N SER A 507 -54.31 -39.80 -8.97
CA SER A 507 -53.47 -38.82 -8.29
C SER A 507 -53.64 -38.93 -6.78
N ARG A 508 -52.52 -38.91 -6.04
CA ARG A 508 -52.47 -38.87 -4.57
C ARG A 508 -51.38 -37.91 -4.11
N GLN A 509 -51.68 -37.10 -3.12
CA GLN A 509 -50.68 -36.32 -2.39
C GLN A 509 -50.24 -37.09 -1.15
N LEU A 510 -48.93 -37.10 -0.89
CA LEU A 510 -48.31 -37.75 0.26
C LEU A 510 -47.61 -36.68 1.12
N SER A 511 -48.03 -36.57 2.37
CA SER A 511 -47.45 -35.66 3.38
C SER A 511 -46.38 -36.33 4.24
N GLU A 512 -46.23 -37.64 4.18
CA GLU A 512 -45.26 -38.45 4.92
C GLU A 512 -44.93 -39.74 4.14
N THR A 513 -44.05 -40.59 4.68
CA THR A 513 -43.73 -41.89 4.07
C THR A 513 -44.96 -42.81 4.10
N ASP A 514 -45.39 -43.30 2.94
CA ASP A 514 -46.61 -44.11 2.80
C ASP A 514 -46.44 -45.23 1.76
N THR A 515 -47.33 -46.23 1.80
CA THR A 515 -47.44 -47.28 0.79
C THR A 515 -48.84 -47.30 0.21
N LEU A 516 -48.96 -46.93 -1.06
CA LEU A 516 -50.19 -46.93 -1.84
C LEU A 516 -50.48 -48.34 -2.38
N PRO A 517 -51.51 -49.04 -1.90
CA PRO A 517 -51.93 -50.34 -2.44
C PRO A 517 -52.93 -50.18 -3.60
N ASP A 518 -53.31 -51.32 -4.17
CA ASP A 518 -54.37 -51.44 -5.19
C ASP A 518 -54.21 -50.54 -6.42
N LEU A 519 -52.96 -50.28 -6.80
CA LEU A 519 -52.57 -49.50 -7.97
C LEU A 519 -52.64 -50.35 -9.24
N GLN A 520 -53.22 -49.81 -10.32
CA GLN A 520 -53.24 -50.51 -11.60
C GLN A 520 -51.83 -50.52 -12.23
N PRO A 521 -51.39 -51.63 -12.87
CA PRO A 521 -50.09 -51.67 -13.54
C PRO A 521 -49.90 -50.55 -14.57
N GLY A 522 -48.75 -49.87 -14.51
CA GLY A 522 -48.40 -48.76 -15.39
C GLY A 522 -47.32 -47.84 -14.83
N ARG A 523 -47.00 -46.77 -15.57
CA ARG A 523 -46.04 -45.74 -15.16
C ARG A 523 -46.70 -44.74 -14.22
N TYR A 524 -46.08 -44.52 -13.07
CA TYR A 524 -46.42 -43.50 -12.09
C TYR A 524 -45.33 -42.43 -12.09
N GLU A 525 -45.73 -41.16 -12.00
CA GLU A 525 -44.85 -40.01 -11.84
C GLU A 525 -44.98 -39.45 -10.42
N ILE A 526 -43.83 -39.20 -9.80
CA ILE A 526 -43.70 -38.71 -8.43
C ILE A 526 -43.08 -37.31 -8.54
N THR A 527 -43.93 -36.30 -8.63
CA THR A 527 -43.54 -34.88 -8.63
C THR A 527 -43.42 -34.40 -7.19
N VAL A 528 -42.41 -33.57 -6.91
CA VAL A 528 -42.08 -33.10 -5.56
C VAL A 528 -41.99 -31.59 -5.54
N ASP A 529 -42.98 -30.96 -4.92
CA ASP A 529 -43.01 -29.50 -4.74
C ASP A 529 -42.14 -29.10 -3.53
N GLU A 530 -41.66 -27.86 -3.55
CA GLU A 530 -40.85 -27.28 -2.47
C GLU A 530 -41.67 -27.09 -1.19
N VAL A 531 -41.03 -27.30 -0.03
CA VAL A 531 -41.67 -27.21 1.28
C VAL A 531 -40.96 -26.16 2.13
N THR A 532 -41.67 -25.10 2.53
CA THR A 532 -41.13 -24.09 3.46
C THR A 532 -41.49 -24.44 4.90
N SER A 533 -40.49 -24.66 5.75
CA SER A 533 -40.65 -24.94 7.18
C SER A 533 -39.67 -24.11 8.00
N GLY A 534 -40.13 -23.48 9.09
CA GLY A 534 -39.31 -22.59 9.92
C GLY A 534 -38.72 -21.36 9.20
N GLY A 535 -39.25 -20.99 8.03
CA GLY A 535 -38.69 -19.94 7.17
C GLY A 535 -37.57 -20.41 6.23
N ILE A 536 -37.27 -21.70 6.20
CA ILE A 536 -36.33 -22.34 5.26
C ILE A 536 -37.14 -23.09 4.21
N THR A 537 -36.86 -22.85 2.93
CA THR A 537 -37.37 -23.67 1.83
C THR A 537 -36.48 -24.91 1.66
N TYR A 538 -37.12 -26.07 1.55
CA TYR A 538 -36.51 -27.36 1.29
C TYR A 538 -36.96 -27.85 -0.10
N SER A 539 -36.00 -28.28 -0.91
CA SER A 539 -36.20 -28.66 -2.31
C SER A 539 -35.70 -30.09 -2.52
N ALA A 540 -36.38 -30.88 -3.35
CA ALA A 540 -35.97 -32.26 -3.62
C ALA A 540 -35.09 -32.34 -4.88
N THR A 541 -34.10 -33.23 -4.85
CA THR A 541 -33.21 -33.50 -6.00
C THR A 541 -33.20 -35.01 -6.30
N PRO A 542 -33.78 -35.47 -7.42
CA PRO A 542 -34.51 -34.69 -8.44
C PRO A 542 -35.92 -34.26 -7.97
N PRO A 543 -36.51 -33.19 -8.56
CA PRO A 543 -37.86 -32.71 -8.23
C PRO A 543 -38.99 -33.50 -8.93
N SER A 544 -38.68 -34.39 -9.86
CA SER A 544 -39.59 -35.44 -10.34
C SER A 544 -38.80 -36.73 -10.60
N GLN A 545 -39.43 -37.87 -10.34
CA GLN A 545 -38.95 -39.20 -10.72
C GLN A 545 -40.14 -40.07 -11.17
N THR A 546 -39.92 -41.06 -12.03
CA THR A 546 -41.00 -41.94 -12.48
C THR A 546 -40.68 -43.41 -12.30
N VAL A 547 -41.62 -44.17 -11.78
CA VAL A 547 -41.51 -45.60 -11.47
C VAL A 547 -42.64 -46.38 -12.16
N THR A 548 -42.41 -47.66 -12.46
CA THR A 548 -43.43 -48.51 -13.10
C THR A 548 -43.95 -49.52 -12.10
N VAL A 549 -45.22 -49.39 -11.69
CA VAL A 549 -45.91 -50.39 -10.86
C VAL A 549 -46.35 -51.55 -11.75
N VAL A 550 -46.18 -52.77 -11.27
CA VAL A 550 -46.63 -54.00 -11.94
C VAL A 550 -47.53 -54.81 -11.01
N ALA A 551 -48.38 -55.67 -11.56
CA ALA A 551 -49.35 -56.42 -10.78
C ALA A 551 -48.66 -57.34 -9.76
N ALA A 552 -49.28 -57.51 -8.59
CA ALA A 552 -48.78 -58.30 -7.47
C ALA A 552 -47.41 -57.89 -6.86
N ALA A 553 -46.78 -56.79 -7.31
CA ALA A 553 -45.52 -56.30 -6.76
C ALA A 553 -45.70 -55.02 -5.93
N THR A 554 -44.81 -54.81 -4.95
CA THR A 554 -44.63 -53.49 -4.31
C THR A 554 -43.32 -52.88 -4.82
N VAL A 555 -43.40 -51.72 -5.46
CA VAL A 555 -42.25 -50.96 -5.95
C VAL A 555 -41.87 -49.90 -4.92
N THR A 556 -40.58 -49.61 -4.75
CA THR A 556 -40.08 -48.60 -3.82
C THR A 556 -39.52 -47.38 -4.55
N ALA A 557 -39.88 -46.18 -4.10
CA ALA A 557 -39.29 -44.91 -4.50
C ALA A 557 -38.79 -44.15 -3.26
N THR A 558 -37.81 -43.26 -3.44
CA THR A 558 -37.27 -42.42 -2.36
C THR A 558 -37.20 -40.97 -2.79
N VAL A 559 -37.82 -40.09 -2.00
CA VAL A 559 -37.79 -38.63 -2.15
C VAL A 559 -36.98 -38.08 -0.99
N SER A 560 -35.82 -37.47 -1.27
CA SER A 560 -35.08 -36.71 -0.27
C SER A 560 -35.17 -35.22 -0.54
N TYR A 561 -35.75 -34.51 0.41
CA TYR A 561 -35.61 -33.07 0.51
C TYR A 561 -34.21 -32.70 0.99
N GLY A 562 -33.68 -31.58 0.51
CA GLY A 562 -32.47 -30.95 0.99
C GLY A 562 -32.74 -29.49 1.34
N ARG A 563 -32.02 -28.97 2.34
CA ARG A 563 -31.84 -27.52 2.46
C ARG A 563 -30.81 -27.09 1.42
N PRO A 564 -31.00 -25.95 0.71
CA PRO A 564 -29.93 -25.35 -0.08
C PRO A 564 -28.65 -25.21 0.76
N ALA A 565 -27.51 -25.57 0.17
CA ALA A 565 -26.22 -25.31 0.81
C ALA A 565 -26.07 -23.79 1.02
N ALA A 566 -25.62 -23.37 2.20
CA ALA A 566 -25.23 -21.98 2.40
C ALA A 566 -24.01 -21.69 1.50
N PRO A 567 -23.92 -20.51 0.88
CA PRO A 567 -22.73 -20.12 0.13
C PRO A 567 -21.49 -20.18 1.02
N SER A 568 -20.40 -20.70 0.45
CA SER A 568 -19.06 -20.71 1.05
C SER A 568 -18.34 -19.39 0.83
N LEU A 569 -18.58 -18.76 -0.33
CA LEU A 569 -18.03 -17.47 -0.74
C LEU A 569 -18.45 -16.33 0.20
N ASN A 570 -17.51 -15.46 0.50
CA ASN A 570 -17.66 -14.20 1.20
C ASN A 570 -16.71 -13.20 0.53
N LEU A 571 -17.25 -12.11 0.03
CA LEU A 571 -16.53 -10.93 -0.39
C LEU A 571 -16.34 -10.00 0.81
N LEU A 572 -15.41 -9.06 0.69
CA LEU A 572 -15.24 -7.94 1.61
C LEU A 572 -14.41 -6.87 0.93
N ILE A 573 -14.58 -5.60 1.31
CA ILE A 573 -13.64 -4.55 0.93
C ILE A 573 -12.61 -4.39 2.05
N ASP A 574 -11.37 -4.79 1.76
CA ASP A 574 -10.21 -4.68 2.67
C ASP A 574 -9.82 -3.22 2.90
N GLY A 575 -9.94 -2.40 1.85
CA GLY A 575 -9.83 -0.95 1.95
C GLY A 575 -9.93 -0.24 0.62
N LEU A 576 -9.74 1.08 0.66
CA LEU A 576 -9.61 1.92 -0.53
C LEU A 576 -8.60 3.04 -0.29
N HIS A 577 -8.01 3.56 -1.35
CA HIS A 577 -7.25 4.80 -1.31
C HIS A 577 -7.39 5.60 -2.61
N LEU A 578 -7.13 6.90 -2.53
CA LEU A 578 -7.09 7.80 -3.68
C LEU A 578 -5.64 8.24 -3.89
N THR A 579 -5.15 8.14 -5.12
CA THR A 579 -3.75 8.42 -5.46
C THR A 579 -3.68 9.48 -6.55
N GLN A 580 -2.96 10.58 -6.27
CA GLN A 580 -2.65 11.62 -7.27
C GLN A 580 -1.26 11.46 -7.88
N SER A 581 -0.34 10.81 -7.17
CA SER A 581 1.02 10.48 -7.63
C SER A 581 1.67 9.38 -6.79
N THR A 582 1.51 9.44 -5.47
CA THR A 582 2.03 8.48 -4.48
C THR A 582 1.05 8.39 -3.31
N GLN A 583 0.97 7.24 -2.63
CA GLN A 583 0.01 7.01 -1.56
C GLN A 583 0.45 5.86 -0.62
N THR A 584 0.14 5.95 0.67
CA THR A 584 0.32 4.84 1.63
C THR A 584 -0.83 3.83 1.50
N PRO A 585 -0.67 2.56 1.94
CA PRO A 585 -1.74 1.57 1.95
C PRO A 585 -3.04 2.00 2.66
N ASN A 586 -2.95 2.95 3.60
CA ASN A 586 -4.05 3.50 4.39
C ASN A 586 -4.76 4.71 3.74
N GLY A 587 -4.11 5.39 2.79
CA GLY A 587 -4.61 6.66 2.23
C GLY A 587 -4.15 7.94 2.94
N ASP A 588 -3.05 7.91 3.70
CA ASP A 588 -2.61 9.02 4.58
C ASP A 588 -1.97 10.21 3.82
N VAL A 589 -1.46 10.01 2.60
CA VAL A 589 -0.80 11.08 1.82
C VAL A 589 -1.85 12.11 1.38
N PRO A 590 -1.68 13.41 1.71
CA PRO A 590 -2.68 14.44 1.38
C PRO A 590 -2.89 14.60 -0.12
N LEU A 591 -4.14 14.64 -0.55
CA LEU A 591 -4.52 15.05 -1.91
C LEU A 591 -4.46 16.57 -2.05
N VAL A 592 -4.21 17.04 -3.26
CA VAL A 592 -4.29 18.46 -3.64
C VAL A 592 -5.69 18.79 -4.20
N ASP A 593 -6.30 19.84 -3.67
CA ASP A 593 -7.58 20.41 -4.12
C ASP A 593 -7.58 20.72 -5.62
N GLY A 594 -8.67 20.35 -6.31
CA GLY A 594 -8.85 20.59 -7.74
C GLY A 594 -8.10 19.65 -8.69
N ARG A 595 -7.23 18.75 -8.20
CA ARG A 595 -6.48 17.79 -9.03
C ARG A 595 -7.15 16.42 -9.10
N GLU A 596 -7.17 15.83 -10.30
CA GLU A 596 -7.70 14.49 -10.54
C GLU A 596 -6.93 13.43 -9.74
N ALA A 597 -7.66 12.49 -9.14
CA ALA A 597 -7.11 11.41 -8.32
C ALA A 597 -7.65 10.05 -8.80
N TYR A 598 -6.84 9.01 -8.76
CA TYR A 598 -7.27 7.66 -9.13
C TYR A 598 -7.68 6.90 -7.86
N LEU A 599 -8.94 6.51 -7.76
CA LEU A 599 -9.46 5.67 -6.67
C LEU A 599 -9.16 4.21 -6.98
N ARG A 600 -8.65 3.48 -5.98
CA ARG A 600 -8.54 2.01 -5.97
C ARG A 600 -9.35 1.47 -4.80
N VAL A 601 -10.22 0.49 -5.04
CA VAL A 601 -10.96 -0.25 -4.00
C VAL A 601 -10.51 -1.72 -4.04
N PHE A 602 -10.08 -2.26 -2.91
CA PHE A 602 -9.55 -3.61 -2.78
C PHE A 602 -10.64 -4.55 -2.27
N VAL A 603 -11.39 -5.16 -3.18
CA VAL A 603 -12.30 -6.28 -2.85
C VAL A 603 -11.47 -7.55 -2.75
N LEU A 604 -11.65 -8.31 -1.68
CA LEU A 604 -11.12 -9.67 -1.53
C LEU A 604 -12.26 -10.70 -1.53
N ALA A 605 -11.94 -11.95 -1.84
CA ALA A 605 -12.79 -13.12 -1.58
C ALA A 605 -12.11 -14.03 -0.54
N ASN A 606 -12.90 -14.73 0.28
CA ASN A 606 -12.36 -15.75 1.20
C ASN A 606 -11.84 -17.02 0.49
N GLU A 607 -12.30 -17.29 -0.74
CA GLU A 607 -11.92 -18.45 -1.55
C GLU A 607 -11.84 -18.09 -3.04
N ALA A 608 -11.07 -18.88 -3.80
CA ALA A 608 -10.93 -18.67 -5.24
C ALA A 608 -12.26 -18.96 -5.96
N SER A 609 -12.80 -17.96 -6.64
CA SER A 609 -14.11 -18.02 -7.30
C SER A 609 -14.07 -17.39 -8.69
N SER A 610 -15.13 -17.61 -9.49
CA SER A 610 -15.39 -16.88 -10.73
C SER A 610 -16.40 -15.74 -10.52
N ALA A 611 -16.53 -15.23 -9.29
CA ALA A 611 -17.40 -14.09 -8.99
C ALA A 611 -16.86 -12.82 -9.67
N ALA A 612 -17.76 -11.92 -10.09
CA ALA A 612 -17.41 -10.71 -10.82
C ALA A 612 -18.26 -9.52 -10.35
N PRO A 613 -18.13 -9.12 -9.06
CA PRO A 613 -18.99 -8.09 -8.47
C PRO A 613 -18.76 -6.71 -9.09
N GLU A 614 -19.82 -5.92 -9.18
CA GLU A 614 -19.66 -4.47 -9.34
C GLU A 614 -19.37 -3.82 -7.97
N VAL A 615 -18.72 -2.66 -7.99
CA VAL A 615 -18.49 -1.84 -6.79
C VAL A 615 -19.15 -0.47 -6.95
N ARG A 616 -20.08 -0.14 -6.07
CA ARG A 616 -20.74 1.17 -5.97
C ARG A 616 -19.91 2.08 -5.06
N VAL A 617 -19.48 3.21 -5.59
CA VAL A 617 -18.73 4.24 -4.85
C VAL A 617 -19.59 5.49 -4.73
N ARG A 618 -19.81 5.95 -3.49
CA ARG A 618 -20.52 7.19 -3.15
C ARG A 618 -19.50 8.23 -2.67
N LEU A 619 -19.42 9.36 -3.38
CA LEU A 619 -18.48 10.46 -3.10
C LEU A 619 -19.23 11.65 -2.49
N TYR A 620 -18.83 12.05 -1.29
CA TYR A 620 -19.42 13.15 -0.54
C TYR A 620 -18.42 14.31 -0.45
N VAL A 621 -18.88 15.57 -0.52
CA VAL A 621 -18.04 16.75 -0.32
C VAL A 621 -18.72 17.67 0.68
N ARG A 622 -18.14 17.75 1.88
CA ARG A 622 -18.65 18.44 3.08
C ARG A 622 -19.98 17.86 3.58
N GLY A 623 -20.15 16.55 3.42
CA GLY A 623 -21.36 15.80 3.80
C GLY A 623 -22.44 15.72 2.71
N ASP A 624 -22.42 16.60 1.69
CA ASP A 624 -23.30 16.47 0.53
C ASP A 624 -22.83 15.35 -0.39
N LEU A 625 -23.70 14.39 -0.74
CA LEU A 625 -23.44 13.43 -1.82
C LEU A 625 -23.29 14.20 -3.16
N ARG A 626 -22.15 14.05 -3.82
CA ARG A 626 -21.83 14.70 -5.10
C ARG A 626 -21.85 13.75 -6.29
N SER A 627 -21.52 12.48 -6.08
CA SER A 627 -21.47 11.49 -7.16
C SER A 627 -21.71 10.08 -6.62
N THR A 628 -22.36 9.26 -7.44
CA THR A 628 -22.38 7.80 -7.29
C THR A 628 -21.81 7.22 -8.57
N LEU A 629 -20.79 6.38 -8.45
CA LEU A 629 -20.10 5.70 -9.54
C LEU A 629 -20.28 4.19 -9.37
N THR A 630 -20.42 3.46 -10.47
CA THR A 630 -20.38 1.99 -10.47
C THR A 630 -19.15 1.54 -11.24
N ILE A 631 -18.32 0.71 -10.62
CA ILE A 631 -17.11 0.14 -11.20
C ILE A 631 -17.40 -1.33 -11.55
N PRO A 632 -17.45 -1.70 -12.84
CA PRO A 632 -17.64 -3.10 -13.24
C PRO A 632 -16.37 -3.92 -12.99
N ALA A 633 -16.50 -5.22 -12.72
CA ALA A 633 -15.38 -6.15 -12.48
C ALA A 633 -14.34 -6.26 -13.61
N ARG A 634 -14.66 -5.81 -14.83
CA ARG A 634 -13.81 -5.88 -16.05
C ARG A 634 -13.24 -7.28 -16.37
N GLY A 635 -13.82 -8.35 -15.84
CA GLY A 635 -13.35 -9.73 -16.02
C GLY A 635 -12.31 -10.20 -14.98
N SER A 636 -12.07 -9.42 -13.93
CA SER A 636 -11.27 -9.83 -12.78
C SER A 636 -12.18 -10.38 -11.68
N SER A 637 -11.84 -11.53 -11.12
CA SER A 637 -12.46 -12.04 -9.89
C SER A 637 -11.69 -11.54 -8.67
N PRO A 638 -12.33 -11.29 -7.51
CA PRO A 638 -11.65 -10.79 -6.33
C PRO A 638 -10.54 -11.76 -5.87
N PRO A 639 -9.30 -11.29 -5.63
CA PRO A 639 -8.22 -12.12 -5.13
C PRO A 639 -8.45 -12.52 -3.66
N THR A 640 -7.76 -13.57 -3.20
CA THR A 640 -7.83 -14.03 -1.80
C THR A 640 -6.89 -13.28 -0.85
N SER A 641 -6.12 -12.31 -1.36
CA SER A 641 -5.25 -11.42 -0.59
C SER A 641 -5.02 -10.10 -1.34
N LYS A 642 -4.62 -9.05 -0.62
CA LYS A 642 -4.45 -7.69 -1.18
C LYS A 642 -3.18 -7.58 -2.02
N GLU A 643 -3.34 -7.48 -3.34
CA GLU A 643 -2.23 -7.30 -4.29
C GLU A 643 -2.15 -5.85 -4.79
N GLU A 644 -1.42 -4.96 -4.10
CA GLU A 644 -1.28 -3.56 -4.54
C GLU A 644 -0.43 -3.39 -5.82
N SER A 645 0.41 -4.38 -6.16
CA SER A 645 1.34 -4.40 -7.29
C SER A 645 0.70 -4.52 -8.68
N ARG A 646 -0.57 -4.92 -8.75
CA ARG A 646 -1.32 -5.11 -10.00
C ARG A 646 -2.52 -4.14 -9.99
N LEU A 647 -2.94 -3.63 -11.15
CA LEU A 647 -4.19 -2.85 -11.23
C LEU A 647 -5.44 -3.74 -11.40
N GLY A 648 -5.29 -4.96 -11.93
CA GLY A 648 -6.41 -5.90 -12.13
C GLY A 648 -6.94 -6.54 -10.84
N SER A 649 -6.24 -6.39 -9.72
CA SER A 649 -6.61 -6.85 -8.38
C SER A 649 -7.43 -5.84 -7.57
N SER A 650 -7.79 -4.69 -8.16
CA SER A 650 -8.58 -3.64 -7.50
C SER A 650 -9.57 -2.96 -8.45
N TRP A 651 -10.70 -2.53 -7.90
CA TRP A 651 -11.77 -1.83 -8.62
C TRP A 651 -11.39 -0.36 -8.71
N ASN A 652 -11.07 0.09 -9.93
CA ASN A 652 -10.39 1.36 -10.15
C ASN A 652 -11.22 2.35 -10.97
N VAL A 653 -11.17 3.64 -10.60
CA VAL A 653 -11.83 4.72 -11.34
C VAL A 653 -11.13 6.07 -11.15
N LEU A 654 -11.03 6.86 -12.22
CA LEU A 654 -10.53 8.23 -12.17
C LEU A 654 -11.60 9.15 -11.57
N ILE A 655 -11.24 9.88 -10.51
CA ILE A 655 -12.05 10.89 -9.84
C ILE A 655 -11.68 12.26 -10.41
N PRO A 656 -12.61 12.97 -11.10
CA PRO A 656 -12.36 14.31 -11.61
C PRO A 656 -11.97 15.28 -10.49
N GLY A 657 -11.00 16.16 -10.75
CA GLY A 657 -10.50 17.12 -9.76
C GLY A 657 -11.56 18.08 -9.20
N SER A 658 -12.66 18.30 -9.92
CA SER A 658 -13.84 19.04 -9.44
C SER A 658 -14.61 18.36 -8.30
N LEU A 659 -14.33 17.09 -8.00
CA LEU A 659 -14.84 16.36 -6.84
C LEU A 659 -13.79 16.22 -5.72
N VAL A 660 -12.50 16.46 -6.02
CA VAL A 660 -11.40 16.36 -5.06
C VAL A 660 -11.18 17.72 -4.40
N GLY A 661 -11.75 17.91 -3.20
CA GLY A 661 -11.58 19.16 -2.45
C GLY A 661 -11.83 19.02 -0.94
N PRO A 662 -11.54 20.07 -0.13
CA PRO A 662 -11.64 20.02 1.32
C PRO A 662 -13.02 19.59 1.84
N GLY A 663 -13.01 18.48 2.59
CA GLY A 663 -14.20 17.79 3.08
C GLY A 663 -14.68 16.63 2.20
N LEU A 664 -13.87 16.14 1.26
CA LEU A 664 -14.11 14.88 0.55
C LEU A 664 -14.21 13.72 1.54
N SER A 665 -15.21 12.86 1.34
CA SER A 665 -15.28 11.53 1.97
C SER A 665 -15.89 10.49 1.03
N VAL A 666 -15.49 9.24 1.21
CA VAL A 666 -15.76 8.13 0.28
C VAL A 666 -16.38 6.94 1.01
N LEU A 667 -17.38 6.32 0.39
CA LEU A 667 -18.05 5.13 0.88
C LEU A 667 -18.18 4.16 -0.30
N ALA A 668 -17.61 2.97 -0.17
CA ALA A 668 -17.60 1.94 -1.22
C ALA A 668 -18.42 0.73 -0.78
N GLU A 669 -18.95 -0.01 -1.75
CA GLU A 669 -19.92 -1.07 -1.52
C GLU A 669 -19.78 -2.11 -2.64
N VAL A 670 -19.44 -3.35 -2.30
CA VAL A 670 -19.33 -4.47 -3.24
C VAL A 670 -20.67 -5.21 -3.33
N ASP A 671 -20.93 -5.80 -4.50
CA ASP A 671 -22.21 -6.39 -4.91
C ASP A 671 -23.46 -5.56 -4.49
N PRO A 672 -23.51 -4.29 -4.94
CA PRO A 672 -24.45 -3.28 -4.45
C PRO A 672 -25.95 -3.56 -4.66
N ASP A 673 -26.29 -4.59 -5.44
CA ASP A 673 -27.66 -4.99 -5.73
C ASP A 673 -27.96 -6.44 -5.27
N ASN A 674 -27.04 -7.09 -4.55
CA ASN A 674 -27.12 -8.50 -4.06
C ASN A 674 -27.43 -9.49 -5.22
N ALA A 675 -26.51 -9.58 -6.18
CA ALA A 675 -26.58 -10.47 -7.34
C ALA A 675 -25.74 -11.76 -7.18
N ILE A 676 -24.82 -11.80 -6.21
CA ILE A 676 -23.95 -12.91 -5.85
C ILE A 676 -24.41 -13.44 -4.49
N ALA A 677 -24.51 -14.77 -4.34
CA ALA A 677 -24.95 -15.36 -3.08
C ALA A 677 -23.78 -15.48 -2.10
N GLU A 678 -23.86 -14.75 -0.98
CA GLU A 678 -22.75 -14.57 -0.04
C GLU A 678 -23.01 -15.14 1.36
N ARG A 679 -21.94 -15.49 2.06
CA ARG A 679 -21.97 -16.00 3.44
C ARG A 679 -22.23 -14.89 4.47
N ASN A 680 -21.80 -13.67 4.18
CA ASN A 680 -22.03 -12.47 4.97
C ASN A 680 -22.26 -11.30 4.01
N GLU A 681 -23.16 -10.40 4.39
CA GLU A 681 -23.56 -9.22 3.63
C GLU A 681 -23.16 -7.92 4.36
N ALA A 682 -22.74 -8.04 5.62
CA ALA A 682 -22.50 -6.92 6.52
C ALA A 682 -21.07 -6.34 6.42
N ASP A 683 -20.17 -7.02 5.71
CA ASP A 683 -18.79 -6.64 5.39
C ASP A 683 -18.63 -6.13 3.93
N ASN A 684 -19.73 -6.05 3.18
CA ASN A 684 -19.74 -5.55 1.80
C ASN A 684 -19.66 -4.02 1.67
N GLU A 685 -19.87 -3.24 2.75
CA GLU A 685 -19.70 -1.77 2.76
C GLU A 685 -18.39 -1.36 3.46
N PHE A 686 -17.61 -0.44 2.86
CA PHE A 686 -16.39 0.12 3.43
C PHE A 686 -16.41 1.66 3.51
N PRO A 687 -16.18 2.25 4.69
CA PRO A 687 -15.96 1.57 5.98
C PRO A 687 -17.21 0.82 6.48
N ALA A 688 -17.00 -0.33 7.15
CA ALA A 688 -18.06 -1.20 7.70
C ALA A 688 -18.93 -0.58 8.81
N SER A 689 -18.79 0.72 9.05
CA SER A 689 -19.67 1.56 9.87
C SER A 689 -20.76 2.27 9.05
N GLY A 690 -20.80 2.08 7.72
CA GLY A 690 -21.65 2.82 6.79
C GLY A 690 -21.37 4.33 6.75
N THR A 691 -20.28 4.78 7.37
CA THR A 691 -19.91 6.20 7.50
C THR A 691 -18.78 6.51 6.53
N PRO A 692 -18.96 7.43 5.57
CA PRO A 692 -17.94 7.73 4.56
C PRO A 692 -16.59 8.11 5.18
N GLN A 693 -15.52 7.42 4.75
CA GLN A 693 -14.14 7.69 5.18
C GLN A 693 -13.73 9.09 4.73
N ALA A 694 -13.32 9.96 5.65
CA ALA A 694 -12.79 11.27 5.31
C ALA A 694 -11.44 11.15 4.61
N THR A 695 -11.25 11.88 3.51
CA THR A 695 -9.98 11.95 2.78
C THR A 695 -9.26 13.25 3.12
N LEU A 696 -7.95 13.19 3.38
CA LEU A 696 -7.15 14.38 3.64
C LEU A 696 -6.89 15.14 2.33
N VAL A 697 -7.51 16.31 2.17
CA VAL A 697 -7.34 17.18 1.00
C VAL A 697 -6.88 18.58 1.42
N ARG A 698 -5.76 19.05 0.86
CA ARG A 698 -5.14 20.35 1.14
C ARG A 698 -5.19 21.25 -0.09
N THR A 699 -5.33 22.55 0.14
CA THR A 699 -5.18 23.58 -0.89
C THR A 699 -3.70 23.90 -1.12
N ALA A 700 -3.30 24.13 -2.37
CA ALA A 700 -1.96 24.63 -2.70
C ALA A 700 -2.06 25.74 -3.76
N PRO A 701 -1.09 26.66 -3.86
CA PRO A 701 -1.03 27.59 -4.98
C PRO A 701 -0.64 26.86 -6.28
N PRO A 702 -1.11 27.31 -7.46
CA PRO A 702 -0.55 26.88 -8.74
C PRO A 702 0.95 27.21 -8.85
N LEU A 703 1.69 26.42 -9.63
CA LEU A 703 3.09 26.69 -9.91
C LEU A 703 3.23 27.75 -11.02
N GLY A 704 3.65 28.97 -10.67
CA GLY A 704 4.09 29.97 -11.64
C GLY A 704 5.58 29.82 -11.97
N VAL A 705 5.91 29.59 -13.24
CA VAL A 705 7.29 29.57 -13.78
C VAL A 705 7.48 30.68 -14.81
N ARG A 706 8.70 31.19 -14.91
CA ARG A 706 9.24 31.91 -16.06
C ARG A 706 10.47 31.18 -16.59
N PHE A 707 10.42 30.75 -17.84
CA PHE A 707 11.57 30.17 -18.51
C PHE A 707 12.44 31.26 -19.11
N VAL A 708 13.75 31.20 -18.88
CA VAL A 708 14.72 32.18 -19.40
C VAL A 708 15.66 31.48 -20.39
N PRO A 709 15.59 31.74 -21.71
CA PRO A 709 16.56 31.21 -22.66
C PRO A 709 17.92 31.88 -22.45
N VAL A 710 18.91 31.14 -21.97
CA VAL A 710 20.25 31.68 -21.68
C VAL A 710 21.16 31.52 -22.90
N ARG A 711 21.72 32.64 -23.41
CA ARG A 711 22.82 32.65 -24.39
C ARG A 711 24.16 32.84 -23.69
N GLN A 712 25.05 31.87 -23.85
CA GLN A 712 26.43 31.91 -23.37
C GLN A 712 27.29 32.83 -24.24
N ARG A 713 27.98 33.79 -23.62
CA ARG A 713 28.95 34.67 -24.30
C ARG A 713 30.21 33.91 -24.76
N ALA A 714 30.60 32.86 -24.06
CA ALA A 714 31.85 32.12 -24.29
C ALA A 714 31.91 31.35 -25.63
N ASN A 715 30.77 30.85 -26.10
CA ASN A 715 30.66 29.87 -27.19
C ASN A 715 29.40 30.07 -28.07
N GLU A 716 28.62 31.12 -27.81
CA GLU A 716 27.34 31.44 -28.44
C GLU A 716 26.21 30.41 -28.29
N LEU A 717 26.39 29.34 -27.51
CA LEU A 717 25.35 28.34 -27.25
C LEU A 717 24.16 28.99 -26.53
N GLN A 718 22.95 28.71 -27.00
CA GLN A 718 21.70 29.22 -26.43
C GLN A 718 20.74 28.09 -26.10
N GLY A 719 20.16 28.14 -24.90
CA GLY A 719 19.08 27.23 -24.51
C GLY A 719 17.84 27.35 -25.38
N ASP A 720 17.30 26.22 -25.83
CA ASP A 720 16.03 26.12 -26.54
C ASP A 720 14.85 26.02 -25.57
N VAL A 721 14.24 27.18 -25.32
CA VAL A 721 12.89 27.26 -24.75
C VAL A 721 12.09 28.35 -25.42
N SER A 722 10.84 28.04 -25.73
CA SER A 722 9.90 28.86 -26.49
C SER A 722 8.47 28.55 -26.08
N SER A 723 7.52 29.40 -26.48
CA SER A 723 6.09 29.15 -26.25
C SER A 723 5.57 27.84 -26.83
N GLY A 724 6.29 27.21 -27.78
CA GLY A 724 5.91 25.93 -28.40
C GLY A 724 6.46 24.67 -27.72
N ASN A 725 7.51 24.76 -26.89
CA ASN A 725 8.13 23.61 -26.22
C ASN A 725 8.22 23.73 -24.68
N LYS A 726 7.99 24.91 -24.09
CA LYS A 726 8.04 25.15 -22.62
C LYS A 726 7.19 24.18 -21.77
N SER A 727 6.12 23.62 -22.33
CA SER A 727 5.29 22.64 -21.63
C SER A 727 6.01 21.31 -21.37
N ARG A 728 6.96 20.93 -22.25
CA ARG A 728 7.70 19.66 -22.15
C ARG A 728 8.58 19.59 -20.92
N PHE A 729 9.19 20.71 -20.54
CA PHE A 729 9.97 20.82 -19.30
C PHE A 729 9.11 20.53 -18.05
N LEU A 730 7.82 20.90 -18.07
CA LEU A 730 6.92 20.73 -16.92
C LEU A 730 6.27 19.34 -16.81
N GLU A 731 6.54 18.40 -17.72
CA GLU A 731 5.79 17.13 -17.79
C GLU A 731 5.98 16.25 -16.55
N SER A 732 7.22 15.94 -16.16
CA SER A 732 7.49 15.14 -14.95
C SER A 732 7.02 15.86 -13.69
N ALA A 733 7.27 17.17 -13.59
CA ALA A 733 6.86 17.98 -12.44
C ALA A 733 5.34 18.01 -12.23
N ARG A 734 4.53 17.98 -13.31
CA ARG A 734 3.06 17.91 -13.26
C ARG A 734 2.53 16.53 -12.88
N ARG A 735 3.23 15.45 -13.26
CA ARG A 735 2.88 14.06 -12.90
C ARG A 735 3.24 13.75 -11.44
N MET A 736 4.40 14.22 -10.99
CA MET A 736 4.98 13.91 -9.68
C MET A 736 4.46 14.85 -8.57
N PHE A 737 4.89 16.10 -8.56
CA PHE A 737 4.73 16.99 -7.40
C PHE A 737 3.28 17.39 -7.07
N PRO A 738 2.99 17.80 -5.83
CA PRO A 738 1.67 18.30 -5.38
C PRO A 738 1.32 19.66 -6.03
N LEU A 739 0.95 19.64 -7.31
CA LEU A 739 0.59 20.81 -8.10
C LEU A 739 -0.89 20.75 -8.54
N PRO A 740 -1.74 21.73 -8.19
CA PRO A 740 -3.11 21.82 -8.73
C PRO A 740 -3.12 22.35 -10.18
N GLY A 741 -2.01 22.93 -10.63
CA GLY A 741 -1.79 23.46 -11.96
C GLY A 741 -0.41 24.11 -12.06
N ALA A 742 0.05 24.35 -13.29
CA ALA A 742 1.33 25.02 -13.54
C ALA A 742 1.25 25.94 -14.76
N GLU A 743 1.44 27.25 -14.54
CA GLU A 743 1.51 28.30 -15.56
C GLU A 743 2.97 28.61 -15.92
N SER A 744 3.25 28.84 -17.20
CA SER A 744 4.57 29.29 -17.64
C SER A 744 4.50 30.38 -18.71
N ASP A 745 5.41 31.35 -18.60
CA ASP A 745 5.80 32.25 -19.69
C ASP A 745 7.27 32.00 -20.10
N VAL A 746 7.72 32.71 -21.14
CA VAL A 746 9.12 32.67 -21.61
C VAL A 746 9.59 34.11 -21.71
N HIS A 747 10.69 34.39 -21.03
CA HIS A 747 11.39 35.67 -21.02
C HIS A 747 12.15 35.90 -22.34
N ALA A 748 12.54 37.14 -22.62
CA ALA A 748 13.54 37.45 -23.64
C ALA A 748 14.85 36.66 -23.48
N VAL A 749 15.68 36.58 -24.53
CA VAL A 749 16.98 35.87 -24.44
C VAL A 749 17.91 36.60 -23.48
N TYR A 750 18.23 35.98 -22.34
CA TYR A 750 19.19 36.50 -21.38
C TYR A 750 20.61 36.14 -21.83
N THR A 751 21.48 37.13 -22.01
CA THR A 751 22.89 36.91 -22.37
C THR A 751 23.74 36.94 -21.10
N THR A 752 24.27 35.78 -20.69
CA THR A 752 25.06 35.66 -19.46
C THR A 752 26.43 36.34 -19.59
N THR A 753 26.97 36.78 -18.46
CA THR A 753 28.17 37.62 -18.40
C THR A 753 29.47 36.83 -18.34
N THR A 754 29.41 35.53 -18.04
CA THR A 754 30.59 34.64 -18.03
C THR A 754 31.29 34.63 -19.38
N THR A 755 32.62 34.76 -19.35
CA THR A 755 33.49 34.59 -20.52
C THR A 755 33.86 33.13 -20.79
N ASP A 756 33.55 32.26 -19.84
CA ASP A 756 34.00 30.87 -19.80
C ASP A 756 32.79 29.94 -20.03
N PRO A 757 32.95 28.86 -20.82
CA PRO A 757 31.84 27.99 -21.20
C PRO A 757 31.38 27.12 -20.01
N LEU A 758 30.14 26.65 -20.04
CA LEU A 758 29.67 25.67 -19.05
C LEU A 758 30.49 24.37 -19.15
N GLN A 759 30.84 23.79 -17.99
CA GLN A 759 31.70 22.60 -17.86
C GLN A 759 31.01 21.49 -17.06
N PRO A 760 31.37 20.20 -17.27
CA PRO A 760 30.75 19.05 -16.60
C PRO A 760 30.78 19.06 -15.06
N ASP A 761 31.73 19.77 -14.47
CA ASP A 761 32.09 19.78 -13.04
C ASP A 761 32.07 21.19 -12.42
N ASP A 762 31.69 22.20 -13.21
CA ASP A 762 31.77 23.63 -12.87
C ASP A 762 33.15 24.07 -12.33
N GLY A 763 34.24 23.43 -12.77
CA GLY A 763 35.61 23.75 -12.32
C GLY A 763 36.02 25.21 -12.58
N ASN A 764 35.33 25.92 -13.48
CA ASN A 764 35.52 27.33 -13.79
C ASN A 764 34.50 28.29 -13.14
N GLY A 765 33.45 27.80 -12.46
CA GLY A 765 32.42 28.64 -11.83
C GLY A 765 31.38 29.22 -12.79
N ALA A 766 31.30 28.74 -14.04
CA ALA A 766 30.39 29.26 -15.06
C ALA A 766 28.91 28.95 -14.75
N TRP A 767 28.55 27.75 -14.31
CA TRP A 767 27.17 27.39 -13.91
C TRP A 767 26.70 28.24 -12.74
N ILE A 768 27.51 28.30 -11.67
CA ILE A 768 27.24 29.12 -10.48
C ILE A 768 27.10 30.60 -10.84
N THR A 769 27.90 31.11 -11.79
CA THR A 769 27.75 32.48 -12.30
C THR A 769 26.41 32.69 -13.02
N VAL A 770 25.96 31.74 -13.86
CA VAL A 770 24.64 31.81 -14.50
C VAL A 770 23.51 31.76 -13.45
N LEU A 771 23.57 30.85 -12.47
CA LEU A 771 22.54 30.70 -11.44
C LEU A 771 22.42 31.96 -10.55
N SER A 772 23.55 32.61 -10.24
CA SER A 772 23.59 33.91 -9.54
C SER A 772 22.93 35.02 -10.37
N GLU A 773 23.20 35.05 -11.68
CA GLU A 773 22.62 36.03 -12.60
C GLU A 773 21.11 35.86 -12.80
N ILE A 774 20.60 34.62 -12.88
CA ILE A 774 19.16 34.35 -13.03
C ILE A 774 18.37 34.74 -11.76
N ASP A 775 18.96 34.60 -10.57
CA ASP A 775 18.33 35.07 -9.32
C ASP A 775 18.34 36.60 -9.20
N ALA A 776 19.47 37.24 -9.55
CA ALA A 776 19.56 38.70 -9.61
C ALA A 776 18.59 39.29 -10.64
N LEU A 777 18.36 38.59 -11.76
CA LEU A 777 17.31 38.88 -12.76
C LEU A 777 15.91 38.78 -12.14
N ARG A 778 15.58 37.67 -11.47
CA ARG A 778 14.28 37.47 -10.77
C ARG A 778 14.00 38.59 -9.76
N VAL A 779 14.99 38.98 -8.97
CA VAL A 779 14.88 40.04 -7.95
C VAL A 779 14.81 41.44 -8.58
N ALA A 780 15.53 41.68 -9.68
CA ALA A 780 15.44 42.92 -10.44
C ALA A 780 14.05 43.13 -11.08
N GLU A 781 13.37 42.05 -11.47
CA GLU A 781 12.02 42.07 -12.06
C GLU A 781 10.88 41.97 -11.03
N GLY A 782 11.19 41.59 -9.79
CA GLY A 782 10.28 41.71 -8.64
C GLY A 782 9.05 40.79 -8.71
N THR A 783 9.16 39.64 -9.36
CA THR A 783 8.02 38.71 -9.55
C THR A 783 7.99 37.58 -8.49
N SER A 784 6.82 36.95 -8.36
CA SER A 784 6.62 35.73 -7.57
C SER A 784 6.72 34.42 -8.38
N ARG A 785 7.16 34.48 -9.65
CA ARG A 785 7.40 33.28 -10.47
C ARG A 785 8.75 32.64 -10.11
N ASN A 786 8.82 31.32 -10.24
CA ASN A 786 10.07 30.57 -10.20
C ASN A 786 10.81 30.80 -11.51
N TYR A 787 12.08 31.22 -11.46
CA TYR A 787 12.87 31.48 -12.67
C TYR A 787 13.70 30.24 -13.00
N TYR A 788 13.49 29.69 -14.20
CA TYR A 788 14.21 28.53 -14.69
C TYR A 788 15.05 28.91 -15.92
N GLY A 789 16.37 29.06 -15.72
CA GLY A 789 17.31 29.38 -16.79
C GLY A 789 17.63 28.16 -17.64
N VAL A 790 17.18 28.17 -18.89
CA VAL A 790 17.41 27.08 -19.84
C VAL A 790 18.74 27.31 -20.55
N VAL A 791 19.67 26.36 -20.42
CA VAL A 791 21.00 26.39 -21.05
C VAL A 791 21.15 25.30 -22.11
N ARG A 792 22.11 25.48 -23.03
CA ARG A 792 22.56 24.46 -23.99
C ARG A 792 23.99 24.06 -23.63
N ILE A 793 24.22 22.80 -23.27
CA ILE A 793 25.56 22.30 -22.92
C ILE A 793 26.36 21.88 -24.16
N GLY A 794 27.69 21.94 -24.05
CA GLY A 794 28.64 21.55 -25.10
C GLY A 794 29.33 20.20 -24.87
N TYR A 795 28.82 19.38 -23.94
CA TYR A 795 29.40 18.12 -23.48
C TYR A 795 28.33 17.03 -23.35
N ALA A 796 28.74 15.76 -23.18
CA ALA A 796 27.84 14.60 -23.22
C ALA A 796 27.42 14.03 -21.85
N SER A 797 28.10 14.42 -20.77
CA SER A 797 27.81 13.97 -19.41
C SER A 797 28.41 14.91 -18.36
N GLY A 798 27.77 15.04 -17.20
CA GLY A 798 28.15 15.94 -16.11
C GLY A 798 26.93 16.67 -15.54
N LEU A 799 27.17 17.82 -14.92
CA LEU A 799 26.13 18.76 -14.48
C LEU A 799 25.09 19.00 -15.58
N SER A 800 23.83 18.81 -15.20
CA SER A 800 22.64 18.92 -16.08
C SER A 800 21.71 20.06 -15.66
N GLY A 801 21.73 20.41 -14.37
CA GLY A 801 21.11 21.59 -13.78
C GLY A 801 21.84 22.01 -12.50
N MET A 802 21.31 23.05 -11.84
CA MET A 802 21.58 23.46 -10.46
C MET A 802 20.39 24.27 -9.92
N GLY A 803 19.95 23.98 -8.71
CA GLY A 803 18.96 24.73 -7.96
C GLY A 803 19.53 25.41 -6.71
N TYR A 804 18.79 26.37 -6.15
CA TYR A 804 18.98 26.75 -4.74
C TYR A 804 18.09 25.90 -3.84
N LEU A 805 18.58 25.56 -2.66
CA LEU A 805 17.74 25.12 -1.55
C LEU A 805 16.88 26.31 -1.07
N GLY A 806 15.55 26.14 -1.09
CA GLY A 806 14.60 27.09 -0.50
C GLY A 806 14.45 28.45 -1.19
N LEU A 807 14.95 28.64 -2.43
CA LEU A 807 14.66 29.83 -3.24
C LEU A 807 14.06 29.47 -4.60
N PRO A 808 13.15 30.29 -5.16
CA PRO A 808 12.44 30.00 -6.42
C PRO A 808 13.30 30.32 -7.65
N THR A 809 14.51 29.78 -7.75
CA THR A 809 15.37 29.90 -8.93
C THR A 809 16.24 28.66 -9.14
N ALA A 810 16.33 28.23 -10.39
CA ALA A 810 17.14 27.13 -10.87
C ALA A 810 17.62 27.38 -12.29
N ILE A 811 18.60 26.60 -12.75
CA ILE A 811 19.01 26.52 -14.15
C ILE A 811 19.18 25.07 -14.55
N GLY A 812 18.98 24.76 -15.83
CA GLY A 812 19.15 23.40 -16.34
C GLY A 812 19.06 23.31 -17.86
N TYR A 813 19.49 22.18 -18.40
CA TYR A 813 19.70 22.04 -19.83
C TYR A 813 18.41 21.81 -20.64
N ASP A 814 18.56 21.74 -21.96
CA ASP A 814 17.50 21.60 -22.96
C ASP A 814 17.54 20.27 -23.73
N ASP A 815 18.15 19.22 -23.16
CA ASP A 815 18.11 17.87 -23.73
C ASP A 815 16.66 17.40 -23.89
N GLU A 816 16.27 16.97 -25.10
CA GLU A 816 14.87 16.65 -25.38
C GLU A 816 14.31 15.47 -24.58
N LEU A 817 15.19 14.57 -24.11
CA LEU A 817 14.84 13.32 -23.42
C LEU A 817 14.82 13.45 -21.89
N ASP A 818 15.61 14.36 -21.30
CA ASP A 818 15.80 14.43 -19.84
C ASP A 818 15.47 15.79 -19.19
N ARG A 819 15.32 16.88 -19.96
CA ARG A 819 14.99 18.23 -19.42
C ARG A 819 13.78 18.28 -18.49
N SER A 820 12.83 17.36 -18.62
CA SER A 820 11.64 17.27 -17.77
C SER A 820 11.92 16.65 -16.40
N ARG A 821 12.82 15.65 -16.35
CA ARG A 821 13.35 15.08 -15.10
C ARG A 821 14.24 16.11 -14.39
N VAL A 822 15.15 16.75 -15.12
CA VAL A 822 16.02 17.80 -14.57
C VAL A 822 15.17 18.94 -14.00
N MET A 823 14.22 19.50 -14.75
CA MET A 823 13.36 20.57 -14.21
C MET A 823 12.60 20.14 -12.95
N ALA A 824 12.16 18.88 -12.87
CA ALA A 824 11.52 18.35 -11.67
C ALA A 824 12.51 18.27 -10.48
N HIS A 825 13.74 17.78 -10.71
CA HIS A 825 14.81 17.72 -9.72
C HIS A 825 15.14 19.11 -9.15
N GLU A 826 15.43 20.10 -10.00
CA GLU A 826 15.78 21.45 -9.54
C GLU A 826 14.62 22.16 -8.81
N LEU A 827 13.38 21.90 -9.22
CA LEU A 827 12.20 22.40 -8.51
C LEU A 827 12.08 21.80 -7.10
N GLY A 828 12.54 20.57 -6.88
CA GLY A 828 12.64 19.96 -5.55
C GLY A 828 13.57 20.75 -4.64
N HIS A 829 14.76 21.15 -5.11
CA HIS A 829 15.65 22.05 -4.36
C HIS A 829 14.98 23.39 -4.06
N ASN A 830 14.27 23.98 -5.03
CA ASN A 830 13.52 25.23 -4.85
C ASN A 830 12.38 25.12 -3.80
N TRP A 831 12.03 23.89 -3.38
CA TRP A 831 11.12 23.56 -2.28
C TRP A 831 11.83 22.84 -1.11
N ASP A 832 13.09 23.22 -0.89
CA ASP A 832 13.94 22.87 0.27
C ASP A 832 14.28 21.37 0.41
N ARG A 833 14.33 20.63 -0.71
CA ARG A 833 14.72 19.21 -0.73
C ARG A 833 16.21 19.02 -1.05
N GLU A 834 16.89 18.36 -0.12
CA GLU A 834 18.19 17.71 -0.33
C GLU A 834 18.02 16.38 -1.11
N HIS A 835 19.11 15.72 -1.48
CA HIS A 835 19.07 14.55 -2.35
C HIS A 835 18.63 13.25 -1.65
N SER A 836 17.99 12.34 -2.37
CA SER A 836 17.79 10.96 -1.90
C SER A 836 19.08 10.14 -2.10
N PRO A 837 19.34 9.09 -1.31
CA PRO A 837 20.59 8.31 -1.36
C PRO A 837 20.76 7.39 -2.60
N CYS A 838 20.18 7.73 -3.77
CA CYS A 838 20.33 6.95 -5.00
C CYS A 838 21.30 7.60 -6.01
N GLY A 839 22.35 6.85 -6.40
CA GLY A 839 23.26 7.23 -7.49
C GLY A 839 24.49 8.05 -7.08
N ASN A 840 24.81 8.11 -5.79
CA ASN A 840 25.93 8.85 -5.18
C ASN A 840 25.89 10.39 -5.38
N PRO A 841 24.76 11.09 -5.15
CA PRO A 841 24.75 12.55 -5.08
C PRO A 841 25.52 13.07 -3.86
N GLY A 842 25.96 14.34 -3.93
CA GLY A 842 26.40 15.09 -2.75
C GLY A 842 25.19 15.68 -2.01
N GLY A 843 25.30 16.02 -0.73
CA GLY A 843 24.17 16.65 -0.01
C GLY A 843 22.92 15.77 0.05
N VAL A 844 23.10 14.50 0.46
CA VAL A 844 21.99 13.57 0.75
C VAL A 844 21.25 14.01 2.01
N ASP A 845 19.92 14.03 1.97
CA ASP A 845 19.07 14.30 3.14
C ASP A 845 19.27 13.18 4.17
N PRO A 846 19.85 13.45 5.36
CA PRO A 846 20.14 12.42 6.35
C PRO A 846 18.87 11.86 7.03
N ARG A 847 17.68 12.39 6.68
CA ARG A 847 16.37 11.93 7.18
C ARG A 847 15.58 11.17 6.12
N TYR A 848 16.14 10.96 4.92
CA TYR A 848 15.44 10.24 3.85
C TYR A 848 15.13 8.80 4.29
N PRO A 849 13.86 8.38 4.39
CA PRO A 849 13.49 7.19 5.18
C PRO A 849 13.75 5.85 4.48
N TYR A 850 13.93 5.85 3.14
CA TYR A 850 14.02 4.62 2.36
C TYR A 850 15.46 4.32 1.92
N PRO A 851 16.03 3.16 2.29
CA PRO A 851 17.37 2.75 1.86
C PRO A 851 17.54 2.80 0.34
N GLY A 852 18.76 3.13 -0.10
CA GLY A 852 19.07 3.25 -1.54
C GLY A 852 18.39 4.41 -2.26
N GLY A 853 17.53 5.20 -1.60
CA GLY A 853 16.79 6.31 -2.21
C GLY A 853 15.58 5.87 -3.03
N GLU A 854 14.98 4.73 -2.66
CA GLU A 854 13.72 4.19 -3.20
C GLU A 854 12.49 5.03 -2.77
N ILE A 855 11.34 4.90 -3.45
CA ILE A 855 10.12 5.65 -3.11
C ILE A 855 9.30 5.07 -1.95
N GLY A 856 9.59 3.84 -1.51
CA GLY A 856 9.07 3.20 -0.29
C GLY A 856 7.60 2.75 -0.31
N VAL A 857 6.75 3.41 -1.09
CA VAL A 857 5.31 3.08 -1.27
C VAL A 857 4.94 3.04 -2.75
N TYR A 858 3.72 2.58 -3.08
CA TYR A 858 3.28 2.54 -4.48
C TYR A 858 2.98 3.93 -5.04
N GLY A 859 3.70 4.29 -6.10
CA GLY A 859 3.37 5.43 -6.95
C GLY A 859 2.39 5.04 -8.07
N LEU A 860 1.76 6.04 -8.69
CA LEU A 860 0.89 5.87 -9.85
C LEU A 860 0.97 7.11 -10.76
N ASP A 861 1.38 6.89 -12.00
CA ASP A 861 1.34 7.91 -13.05
C ASP A 861 -0.08 7.98 -13.63
N VAL A 862 -0.97 8.71 -12.94
CA VAL A 862 -2.42 8.74 -13.19
C VAL A 862 -2.80 8.95 -14.67
N PRO A 863 -2.20 9.90 -15.43
CA PRO A 863 -2.51 10.09 -16.86
C PRO A 863 -2.16 8.91 -17.80
N SER A 864 -1.37 7.94 -17.35
CA SER A 864 -1.01 6.73 -18.11
C SER A 864 -1.35 5.42 -17.40
N GLU A 865 -2.04 5.49 -16.25
CA GLU A 865 -2.42 4.35 -15.40
C GLU A 865 -1.23 3.40 -15.09
N GLU A 866 -0.02 3.96 -14.91
CA GLU A 866 1.21 3.19 -14.71
C GLU A 866 1.62 3.15 -13.23
N LEU A 867 1.49 1.99 -12.58
CA LEU A 867 1.99 1.77 -11.21
C LEU A 867 3.52 1.88 -11.16
N LYS A 868 4.02 2.49 -10.08
CA LYS A 868 5.44 2.60 -9.75
C LYS A 868 5.68 1.81 -8.47
N ALA A 869 6.54 0.79 -8.54
CA ALA A 869 6.84 -0.06 -7.39
C ALA A 869 7.59 0.72 -6.30
N PRO A 870 7.48 0.32 -5.01
CA PRO A 870 8.24 0.92 -3.90
C PRO A 870 9.74 1.09 -4.17
N SER A 871 10.36 0.17 -4.90
CA SER A 871 11.79 0.17 -5.26
C SER A 871 12.17 1.02 -6.48
N VAL A 872 11.24 1.79 -7.04
CA VAL A 872 11.58 2.86 -8.01
C VAL A 872 12.35 3.96 -7.24
N PRO A 873 13.43 4.53 -7.79
CA PRO A 873 14.17 5.59 -7.10
C PRO A 873 13.40 6.92 -7.05
N ASP A 874 13.65 7.72 -6.02
CA ASP A 874 13.04 9.05 -5.86
C ASP A 874 13.64 10.10 -6.81
N ILE A 875 12.82 11.09 -7.17
CA ILE A 875 13.14 12.19 -8.09
C ILE A 875 14.31 13.04 -7.62
N MET A 876 14.59 13.08 -6.30
CA MET A 876 15.77 13.73 -5.74
C MET A 876 17.03 12.86 -5.77
N GLY A 877 17.03 11.73 -6.49
CA GLY A 877 18.21 10.90 -6.75
C GLY A 877 18.76 11.07 -8.17
N TYR A 878 19.98 10.57 -8.41
CA TYR A 878 20.61 10.52 -9.73
C TYR A 878 20.32 9.22 -10.51
N CYS A 879 19.53 8.33 -9.92
CA CYS A 879 19.14 7.07 -10.54
C CYS A 879 18.15 7.26 -11.69
N ARG A 880 18.10 6.27 -12.60
CA ARG A 880 17.30 6.35 -13.84
C ARG A 880 15.83 6.03 -13.58
N ASN A 881 14.97 6.64 -14.41
CA ASN A 881 13.52 6.47 -14.40
C ASN A 881 12.86 6.69 -13.01
N PRO A 882 13.18 7.79 -12.30
CA PRO A 882 12.67 7.99 -10.94
C PRO A 882 11.18 8.37 -10.91
N TRP A 883 10.60 8.24 -9.71
CA TRP A 883 9.28 8.74 -9.35
C TRP A 883 9.36 9.57 -8.06
N ILE A 884 8.25 10.00 -7.46
CA ILE A 884 8.26 10.73 -6.19
C ILE A 884 7.80 9.85 -5.03
N SER A 885 8.56 9.84 -3.94
CA SER A 885 8.16 9.27 -2.65
C SER A 885 7.07 10.10 -1.99
N ASP A 886 6.29 9.46 -1.11
CA ASP A 886 5.38 10.17 -0.20
C ASP A 886 6.14 11.15 0.71
N TYR A 887 7.37 10.83 1.13
CA TYR A 887 8.27 11.72 1.87
C TYR A 887 8.57 13.02 1.10
N THR A 888 9.11 12.91 -0.12
CA THR A 888 9.41 14.07 -0.98
C THR A 888 8.13 14.82 -1.35
N TYR A 889 7.03 14.12 -1.64
CA TYR A 889 5.74 14.71 -1.98
C TYR A 889 5.15 15.54 -0.82
N GLN A 890 5.15 15.00 0.41
CA GLN A 890 4.61 15.69 1.59
C GLN A 890 5.46 16.91 1.97
N ALA A 891 6.79 16.76 2.01
CA ALA A 891 7.69 17.88 2.32
C ALA A 891 7.57 19.03 1.30
N VAL A 892 7.37 18.72 0.01
CA VAL A 892 7.09 19.73 -1.02
C VAL A 892 5.71 20.36 -0.84
N LEU A 893 4.68 19.60 -0.43
CA LEU A 893 3.36 20.16 -0.14
C LEU A 893 3.41 21.11 1.06
N ASP A 894 4.09 20.71 2.14
CA ASP A 894 4.28 21.54 3.35
C ASP A 894 5.02 22.83 3.05
N TYR A 895 6.12 22.75 2.29
CA TYR A 895 6.85 23.95 1.83
C TYR A 895 5.94 24.89 1.03
N ARG A 896 5.08 24.36 0.16
CA ARG A 896 4.20 25.14 -0.72
C ARG A 896 2.95 25.71 -0.03
N ASP A 897 2.50 25.09 1.06
CA ASP A 897 1.39 25.54 1.91
C ASP A 897 1.87 26.63 2.89
N ALA A 898 2.98 26.37 3.60
CA ALA A 898 3.65 27.36 4.45
C ALA A 898 4.18 28.57 3.64
N GLY A 899 4.73 28.31 2.44
CA GLY A 899 5.31 29.29 1.52
C GLY A 899 4.32 30.23 0.81
N SER A 900 3.11 30.41 1.36
CA SER A 900 2.09 31.32 0.81
C SER A 900 2.62 32.76 0.68
N SER A 901 3.00 33.14 -0.54
CA SER A 901 3.91 34.27 -0.82
C SER A 901 3.24 35.67 -0.74
N ALA A 902 2.18 35.77 0.04
CA ALA A 902 1.31 36.94 0.16
C ALA A 902 2.04 38.17 0.73
N SER A 903 3.03 37.98 1.61
CA SER A 903 3.83 39.06 2.20
C SER A 903 4.67 39.81 1.16
N ALA A 904 5.35 39.09 0.27
CA ALA A 904 6.16 39.67 -0.80
C ALA A 904 5.29 40.33 -1.89
N MET A 905 4.18 39.69 -2.29
CA MET A 905 3.28 40.26 -3.30
C MET A 905 2.50 41.49 -2.83
N ALA A 906 2.33 41.69 -1.52
CA ALA A 906 1.69 42.89 -0.96
C ALA A 906 2.55 44.17 -1.13
N ALA A 907 3.87 44.04 -1.32
CA ALA A 907 4.75 45.17 -1.50
C ALA A 907 4.57 45.80 -2.89
N ARG A 908 4.46 47.15 -2.92
CA ARG A 908 4.43 47.92 -4.18
C ARG A 908 5.83 48.10 -4.75
N GLU A 909 5.90 48.12 -6.08
CA GLU A 909 7.08 48.55 -6.82
C GLU A 909 7.52 49.95 -6.40
N GLN A 910 8.81 50.11 -6.11
CA GLN A 910 9.44 51.34 -5.67
C GLN A 910 10.94 51.33 -5.97
N LEU A 911 11.61 52.47 -5.80
CA LEU A 911 13.06 52.54 -5.98
C LEU A 911 13.78 51.73 -4.91
N CYS A 912 14.43 50.65 -5.34
CA CYS A 912 15.24 49.75 -4.54
C CYS A 912 16.67 49.70 -5.08
N LEU A 913 17.59 49.24 -4.25
CA LEU A 913 18.94 48.87 -4.63
C LEU A 913 19.01 47.34 -4.75
N LEU A 914 19.36 46.83 -5.93
CA LEU A 914 19.73 45.43 -6.12
C LEU A 914 21.11 45.19 -5.51
N VAL A 915 21.16 44.48 -4.40
CA VAL A 915 22.36 44.12 -3.64
C VAL A 915 22.54 42.61 -3.72
N TRP A 916 23.58 42.15 -4.40
CA TRP A 916 23.74 40.74 -4.76
C TRP A 916 25.20 40.29 -4.78
N GLY A 917 25.44 38.99 -4.64
CA GLY A 917 26.79 38.43 -4.57
C GLY A 917 26.83 36.97 -4.14
N ARG A 918 28.02 36.53 -3.75
CA ARG A 918 28.32 35.14 -3.40
C ARG A 918 29.33 35.01 -2.27
N ILE A 919 29.30 33.88 -1.57
CA ILE A 919 30.31 33.44 -0.62
C ILE A 919 30.84 32.10 -1.13
N VAL A 920 32.13 32.05 -1.49
CA VAL A 920 32.82 30.83 -2.00
C VAL A 920 33.98 30.55 -1.06
N ASP A 921 34.11 29.32 -0.53
CA ASP A 921 35.11 28.96 0.49
C ASP A 921 35.13 29.94 1.69
N GLY A 922 33.96 30.41 2.12
CA GLY A 922 33.80 31.43 3.16
C GLY A 922 34.22 32.86 2.77
N ARG A 923 34.69 33.09 1.54
CA ARG A 923 35.15 34.40 1.06
C ARG A 923 33.99 35.20 0.45
N PRO A 924 33.61 36.36 1.02
CA PRO A 924 32.56 37.19 0.45
C PRO A 924 32.99 37.87 -0.85
N VAL A 925 32.11 37.86 -1.84
CA VAL A 925 32.23 38.58 -3.11
C VAL A 925 30.93 39.34 -3.34
N LEU A 926 31.04 40.66 -3.52
CA LEU A 926 29.90 41.57 -3.69
C LEU A 926 29.95 42.13 -5.11
N GLU A 927 28.92 41.86 -5.92
CA GLU A 927 28.82 42.34 -7.30
C GLU A 927 28.36 43.81 -7.33
N PRO A 928 28.54 44.53 -8.46
CA PRO A 928 28.06 45.90 -8.61
C PRO A 928 26.55 46.00 -8.40
N ALA A 929 26.13 46.93 -7.53
CA ALA A 929 24.72 47.17 -7.23
C ALA A 929 24.06 48.09 -8.27
N PHE A 930 22.74 47.95 -8.43
CA PHE A 930 21.92 48.71 -9.38
C PHE A 930 20.72 49.34 -8.70
N GLU A 931 20.40 50.58 -9.04
CA GLU A 931 19.16 51.23 -8.62
C GLU A 931 18.05 50.82 -9.60
N VAL A 932 17.01 50.18 -9.10
CA VAL A 932 15.92 49.57 -9.89
C VAL A 932 14.56 49.90 -9.28
N VAL A 933 13.56 50.11 -10.13
CA VAL A 933 12.16 50.13 -9.69
C VAL A 933 11.66 48.68 -9.73
N THR A 934 11.46 48.10 -8.55
CA THR A 934 11.08 46.69 -8.35
C THR A 934 10.37 46.53 -7.00
N ARG A 935 9.93 45.32 -6.67
CA ARG A 935 9.34 45.00 -5.36
C ARG A 935 10.44 44.73 -4.32
N PRO A 936 10.35 45.33 -3.12
CA PRO A 936 11.25 45.03 -2.02
C PRO A 936 11.38 43.53 -1.76
N THR A 937 12.61 43.04 -1.76
CA THR A 937 12.96 41.64 -1.50
C THR A 937 14.11 41.65 -0.50
N LEU A 938 13.76 41.48 0.77
CA LEU A 938 14.69 41.44 1.90
C LEU A 938 14.87 39.98 2.37
N PRO A 939 15.91 39.68 3.18
CA PRO A 939 16.11 38.32 3.69
C PRO A 939 14.91 37.81 4.47
N GLN A 940 14.55 36.54 4.28
CA GLN A 940 13.49 35.88 5.04
C GLN A 940 13.98 35.31 6.38
N ALA A 941 15.26 34.94 6.46
CA ALA A 941 15.92 34.46 7.67
C ALA A 941 17.11 35.36 8.06
N THR A 942 17.27 35.59 9.35
CA THR A 942 18.52 36.13 9.91
C THR A 942 19.59 35.04 9.93
N GLY A 943 20.83 35.39 9.66
CA GLY A 943 21.92 34.42 9.58
C GLY A 943 23.30 35.03 9.86
N PRO A 944 24.38 34.27 9.56
CA PRO A 944 25.74 34.63 9.95
C PRO A 944 26.34 35.76 9.12
N TYR A 945 25.78 36.07 7.94
CA TYR A 945 26.25 37.13 7.06
C TYR A 945 25.56 38.44 7.39
N SER A 946 26.22 39.57 7.11
CA SER A 946 25.57 40.88 7.19
C SER A 946 26.00 41.79 6.05
N VAL A 947 25.06 42.61 5.58
CA VAL A 947 25.32 43.62 4.54
C VAL A 947 24.79 44.97 5.00
N GLU A 948 25.52 46.03 4.70
CA GLU A 948 25.14 47.40 5.01
C GLU A 948 25.50 48.38 3.89
N GLY A 949 24.70 49.43 3.77
CA GLY A 949 24.96 50.58 2.91
C GLY A 949 25.34 51.80 3.74
N LEU A 950 26.45 52.43 3.38
CA LEU A 950 27.00 53.61 4.04
C LEU A 950 27.00 54.80 3.07
N THR A 951 26.74 56.00 3.56
CA THR A 951 26.85 57.25 2.79
C THR A 951 28.30 57.59 2.40
N ASP A 952 28.49 58.60 1.56
CA ASP A 952 29.84 59.14 1.23
C ASP A 952 30.61 59.62 2.49
N ASP A 953 29.93 60.06 3.55
CA ASP A 953 30.48 60.45 4.85
C ASP A 953 30.51 59.31 5.91
N GLY A 954 30.04 58.11 5.55
CA GLY A 954 30.15 56.89 6.38
C GLY A 954 28.99 56.61 7.34
N ALA A 955 27.91 57.39 7.32
CA ALA A 955 26.70 57.11 8.07
C ALA A 955 25.93 55.92 7.46
N ARG A 956 25.33 55.07 8.31
CA ARG A 956 24.63 53.84 7.88
C ARG A 956 23.23 54.17 7.37
N LEU A 957 22.98 53.94 6.08
CA LEU A 957 21.67 54.09 5.44
C LEU A 957 20.77 52.89 5.72
N PHE A 958 21.33 51.68 5.63
CA PHE A 958 20.65 50.43 5.93
C PHE A 958 21.68 49.37 6.35
N GLY A 959 21.20 48.29 6.95
CA GLY A 959 21.96 47.05 7.00
C GLY A 959 21.35 46.02 7.94
N PHE A 960 21.44 44.77 7.53
CA PHE A 960 20.73 43.63 8.11
C PHE A 960 21.62 42.38 8.10
N ASN A 961 21.30 41.44 8.99
CA ASN A 961 21.88 40.10 8.99
C ASN A 961 21.00 39.19 8.12
N PHE A 962 21.62 38.22 7.45
CA PHE A 962 20.96 37.30 6.54
C PHE A 962 21.66 35.94 6.54
N ASP A 963 20.93 34.87 6.22
CA ASP A 963 21.57 33.69 5.66
C ASP A 963 21.57 33.75 4.12
N ALA A 964 22.62 33.22 3.52
CA ALA A 964 22.81 33.15 2.08
C ALA A 964 22.40 31.75 1.59
N ALA A 965 21.64 31.68 0.51
CA ALA A 965 21.06 30.43 0.02
C ALA A 965 22.14 29.50 -0.53
N GLU A 966 22.07 28.22 -0.13
CA GLU A 966 23.00 27.18 -0.59
C GLU A 966 22.64 26.75 -2.02
N VAL A 967 23.67 26.66 -2.86
CA VAL A 967 23.59 26.10 -4.21
C VAL A 967 23.68 24.58 -4.08
N ALA A 968 22.65 23.87 -4.58
CA ALA A 968 22.70 22.42 -4.71
C ALA A 968 23.86 22.01 -5.66
N ASP A 969 24.31 20.76 -5.56
CA ASP A 969 25.38 20.16 -6.37
C ASP A 969 26.79 20.77 -6.26
N ASP A 970 26.97 21.91 -5.60
CA ASP A 970 28.29 22.56 -5.50
C ASP A 970 29.17 21.96 -4.39
N PRO A 971 30.26 21.24 -4.69
CA PRO A 971 31.15 20.69 -3.67
C PRO A 971 31.91 21.77 -2.88
N ARG A 972 31.94 23.03 -3.35
CA ARG A 972 32.54 24.17 -2.63
C ARG A 972 31.58 24.80 -1.60
N ARG A 973 30.33 24.33 -1.51
CA ARG A 973 29.24 24.91 -0.69
C ARG A 973 29.08 26.41 -0.88
N THR A 974 29.10 26.86 -2.14
CA THR A 974 28.87 28.25 -2.50
C THR A 974 27.48 28.68 -2.05
N ARG A 975 27.41 29.84 -1.42
CA ARG A 975 26.15 30.47 -1.01
C ARG A 975 25.93 31.80 -1.73
N HIS A 976 24.72 32.04 -2.23
CA HIS A 976 24.36 33.27 -2.96
C HIS A 976 23.35 34.13 -2.19
N PHE A 977 23.24 35.39 -2.61
CA PHE A 977 22.16 36.26 -2.20
C PHE A 977 21.86 37.29 -3.29
N ALA A 978 20.58 37.66 -3.43
CA ALA A 978 20.12 38.84 -4.15
C ALA A 978 18.96 39.47 -3.39
N PHE A 979 19.08 40.77 -3.09
CA PHE A 979 18.09 41.55 -2.35
C PHE A 979 17.73 42.82 -3.10
N ALA A 980 16.45 43.19 -3.09
CA ALA A 980 15.96 44.50 -3.52
C ALA A 980 15.69 45.34 -2.26
N VAL A 981 16.66 46.15 -1.87
CA VAL A 981 16.63 46.94 -0.62
C VAL A 981 15.97 48.31 -0.87
N PRO A 982 14.88 48.69 -0.18
CA PRO A 982 14.23 49.99 -0.38
C PRO A 982 15.16 51.18 -0.11
N LEU A 983 15.16 52.19 -0.99
CA LEU A 983 15.90 53.44 -0.80
C LEU A 983 14.96 54.54 -0.28
N SER A 984 14.79 54.60 1.05
CA SER A 984 13.79 55.44 1.74
C SER A 984 14.35 56.70 2.44
N GLY A 985 15.66 56.97 2.33
CA GLY A 985 16.36 58.00 3.13
C GLY A 985 17.01 59.12 2.32
N ALA A 986 17.12 60.31 2.93
CA ALA A 986 17.79 61.48 2.35
C ALA A 986 19.32 61.42 2.54
N GLY A 987 20.00 60.48 1.86
CA GLY A 987 21.45 60.37 1.87
C GLY A 987 21.98 59.61 0.66
N ARG A 988 23.13 60.05 0.10
CA ARG A 988 23.71 59.42 -1.09
C ARG A 988 24.63 58.26 -0.69
N LEU A 989 24.32 57.07 -1.19
CA LEU A 989 25.13 55.86 -0.98
C LEU A 989 26.55 56.05 -1.53
N GLY A 990 27.54 55.84 -0.67
CA GLY A 990 28.98 55.95 -0.97
C GLY A 990 29.71 54.61 -0.92
N SER A 991 29.20 53.62 -0.18
CA SER A 991 29.74 52.26 -0.19
C SER A 991 28.74 51.20 0.29
N LEU A 992 28.98 49.95 -0.12
CA LEU A 992 28.38 48.75 0.46
C LEU A 992 29.47 47.91 1.12
N ARG A 993 29.16 47.31 2.28
CA ARG A 993 30.04 46.37 2.99
C ARG A 993 29.28 45.07 3.27
N LEU A 994 29.90 43.94 2.89
CA LEU A 994 29.45 42.58 3.15
C LEU A 994 30.44 41.92 4.12
N VAL A 995 29.93 41.40 5.23
CA VAL A 995 30.71 40.73 6.29
C VAL A 995 30.28 39.28 6.39
N ALA A 996 31.26 38.37 6.44
CA ALA A 996 31.09 36.96 6.74
C ALA A 996 31.95 36.57 7.97
N PRO A 997 31.53 35.61 8.81
CA PRO A 997 32.30 35.24 10.00
C PRO A 997 33.69 34.70 9.63
N GLY A 998 34.72 35.06 10.41
CA GLY A 998 36.10 34.61 10.20
C GLY A 998 36.81 35.16 8.95
N ALA A 999 36.10 35.81 8.04
CA ALA A 999 36.63 36.36 6.78
C ALA A 999 36.87 37.88 6.85
N GLN A 1000 37.70 38.40 5.94
CA GLN A 1000 37.76 39.84 5.72
C GLN A 1000 36.50 40.30 4.99
N ALA A 1001 35.92 41.42 5.46
CA ALA A 1001 34.72 42.00 4.85
C ALA A 1001 35.00 42.49 3.42
N ALA A 1002 34.19 42.05 2.46
CA ALA A 1002 34.18 42.61 1.11
C ALA A 1002 33.50 43.98 1.15
N ALA A 1003 34.07 44.96 0.44
CA ALA A 1003 33.46 46.28 0.34
C ALA A 1003 33.64 46.86 -1.06
N VAL A 1004 32.55 47.38 -1.63
CA VAL A 1004 32.58 48.15 -2.87
C VAL A 1004 32.27 49.61 -2.56
N ARG A 1005 33.00 50.53 -3.18
CA ARG A 1005 32.85 51.98 -2.98
C ARG A 1005 32.49 52.66 -4.29
N ALA A 1006 31.75 53.75 -4.16
CA ALA A 1006 31.40 54.63 -5.26
C ALA A 1006 32.65 55.25 -5.90
N ARG A 1007 32.57 55.58 -7.20
CA ARG A 1007 33.67 56.27 -7.88
C ARG A 1007 33.77 57.71 -7.35
N VAL A 1008 34.99 58.17 -7.05
CA VAL A 1008 35.24 59.59 -6.75
C VAL A 1008 34.92 60.41 -8.00
N ALA A 1009 34.09 61.44 -7.86
CA ALA A 1009 33.66 62.27 -8.98
C ALA A 1009 34.86 62.98 -9.64
N GLN A 1010 34.97 62.89 -10.96
CA GLN A 1010 36.02 63.57 -11.73
C GLN A 1010 35.54 64.91 -12.33
N PRO A 1011 36.46 65.83 -12.68
CA PRO A 1011 36.11 67.12 -13.27
C PRO A 1011 35.30 67.01 -14.57
N SER A 1012 34.50 68.05 -14.84
CA SER A 1012 33.46 68.09 -15.88
C SER A 1012 33.92 67.94 -17.34
N GLY A 1013 35.23 67.83 -17.60
CA GLY A 1013 35.77 67.56 -18.95
C GLY A 1013 35.74 66.07 -19.36
N ALA A 1014 35.63 65.14 -18.41
CA ALA A 1014 35.75 63.70 -18.70
C ALA A 1014 34.46 63.04 -19.25
N ALA A 1015 33.31 63.73 -19.18
CA ALA A 1015 31.99 63.12 -19.38
C ALA A 1015 31.77 62.42 -20.73
N ALA A 1016 32.46 62.85 -21.80
CA ALA A 1016 32.37 62.20 -23.12
C ALA A 1016 33.05 60.82 -23.16
N ALA A 1017 34.11 60.61 -22.37
CA ALA A 1017 34.87 59.35 -22.32
C ALA A 1017 34.17 58.25 -21.52
N ASP A 1018 33.20 58.62 -20.66
CA ASP A 1018 32.32 57.70 -19.93
C ASP A 1018 30.95 57.53 -20.62
N SER A 1019 30.88 57.68 -21.95
CA SER A 1019 29.69 57.34 -22.74
C SER A 1019 29.59 55.82 -23.00
N VAL A 1020 28.39 55.31 -23.25
CA VAL A 1020 28.17 53.93 -23.74
C VAL A 1020 27.87 54.01 -25.23
N VAL A 1021 28.62 53.28 -26.04
CA VAL A 1021 28.42 53.17 -27.49
C VAL A 1021 27.62 51.91 -27.78
N ALA A 1022 26.52 52.05 -28.52
CA ALA A 1022 25.72 50.93 -29.03
C ALA A 1022 25.86 50.83 -30.55
N ARG A 1023 25.90 49.60 -31.07
CA ARG A 1023 25.97 49.30 -32.50
C ARG A 1023 25.18 48.04 -32.83
N ARG A 1024 24.22 48.12 -33.75
CA ARG A 1024 23.54 46.96 -34.34
C ARG A 1024 24.53 45.88 -34.80
N VAL A 1025 24.24 44.63 -34.46
CA VAL A 1025 24.92 43.42 -34.98
C VAL A 1025 23.87 42.40 -35.42
N ALA A 1026 24.30 41.29 -36.04
CA ALA A 1026 23.41 40.18 -36.33
C ALA A 1026 22.78 39.66 -35.02
N GLY A 1027 21.46 39.48 -34.99
CA GLY A 1027 20.72 39.00 -33.82
C GLY A 1027 20.59 39.96 -32.62
N GLY A 1028 21.31 41.10 -32.58
CA GLY A 1028 21.41 41.87 -31.32
C GLY A 1028 22.02 43.27 -31.41
N VAL A 1029 22.64 43.69 -30.30
CA VAL A 1029 23.39 44.95 -30.14
C VAL A 1029 24.75 44.66 -29.51
N ALA A 1030 25.81 45.17 -30.12
CA ALA A 1030 27.12 45.30 -29.48
C ALA A 1030 27.17 46.59 -28.67
N LEU A 1031 27.55 46.48 -27.40
CA LEU A 1031 27.75 47.57 -26.45
C LEU A 1031 29.25 47.71 -26.11
N GLN A 1032 29.73 48.94 -25.98
CA GLN A 1032 31.09 49.26 -25.52
C GLN A 1032 31.08 50.43 -24.53
N TRP A 1033 31.81 50.31 -23.42
CA TRP A 1033 31.86 51.31 -22.34
C TRP A 1033 33.16 51.26 -21.52
N ASN A 1034 33.41 52.29 -20.71
CA ASN A 1034 34.55 52.33 -19.80
C ASN A 1034 34.38 51.40 -18.58
N ALA A 1035 34.90 50.16 -18.68
CA ALA A 1035 34.87 49.17 -17.61
C ALA A 1035 35.53 49.63 -16.29
N SER A 1036 36.54 50.50 -16.34
CA SER A 1036 37.26 50.95 -15.14
C SER A 1036 36.37 51.84 -14.25
N ALA A 1037 35.62 52.74 -14.89
CA ALA A 1037 34.61 53.57 -14.27
C ALA A 1037 33.38 52.74 -13.86
N HIS A 1038 32.89 51.92 -14.79
CA HIS A 1038 31.63 51.19 -14.70
C HIS A 1038 31.87 49.69 -14.94
N PRO A 1039 32.17 48.90 -13.90
CA PRO A 1039 32.57 47.50 -14.07
C PRO A 1039 31.49 46.62 -14.70
N MET A 1040 30.22 47.02 -14.56
CA MET A 1040 29.05 46.28 -15.02
C MET A 1040 27.92 47.26 -15.38
N ILE A 1041 27.13 46.89 -16.39
CA ILE A 1041 25.89 47.59 -16.77
C ILE A 1041 24.74 46.58 -16.84
N MET A 1042 23.58 46.94 -16.31
CA MET A 1042 22.35 46.17 -16.53
C MET A 1042 21.73 46.65 -17.84
N VAL A 1043 21.52 45.74 -18.77
CA VAL A 1043 20.91 45.98 -20.08
C VAL A 1043 19.47 45.49 -20.03
N ARG A 1044 18.51 46.34 -20.40
CA ARG A 1044 17.08 45.99 -20.45
C ARG A 1044 16.46 46.28 -21.79
N ASP A 1045 15.43 45.53 -22.17
CA ASP A 1045 14.60 45.89 -23.31
C ASP A 1045 13.78 47.15 -22.98
N ALA A 1046 13.80 48.12 -23.88
CA ALA A 1046 13.17 49.42 -23.69
C ALA A 1046 11.63 49.39 -23.71
N ALA A 1047 11.01 48.33 -24.23
CA ALA A 1047 9.56 48.19 -24.39
C ALA A 1047 8.93 47.21 -23.38
N THR A 1048 9.59 46.11 -23.05
CA THR A 1048 9.09 45.15 -22.04
C THR A 1048 9.62 45.41 -20.63
N GLY A 1049 10.78 46.06 -20.50
CA GLY A 1049 11.48 46.28 -19.24
C GLY A 1049 12.32 45.09 -18.75
N GLU A 1050 12.27 43.97 -19.46
CA GLU A 1050 12.98 42.72 -19.16
C GLU A 1050 14.51 42.91 -19.11
N VAL A 1051 15.20 42.26 -18.18
CA VAL A 1051 16.66 42.37 -18.04
C VAL A 1051 17.37 41.37 -18.96
N LEU A 1052 18.06 41.88 -19.98
CA LEU A 1052 18.70 41.08 -21.04
C LEU A 1052 20.14 40.67 -20.74
N SER A 1053 20.87 41.39 -19.86
CA SER A 1053 22.24 41.03 -19.44
C SER A 1053 22.73 41.90 -18.28
N PHE A 1054 23.48 41.32 -17.33
CA PHE A 1054 24.31 42.04 -16.36
C PHE A 1054 25.71 42.37 -16.93
N ALA A 1055 25.77 42.81 -18.19
CA ALA A 1055 26.97 42.92 -19.02
C ALA A 1055 28.22 43.48 -18.30
N ARG A 1056 29.30 42.70 -18.25
CA ARG A 1056 30.60 43.05 -17.64
C ARG A 1056 31.76 43.09 -18.65
N GLY A 1057 32.85 43.76 -18.29
CA GLY A 1057 34.11 43.74 -19.05
C GLY A 1057 34.30 44.82 -20.12
N GLY A 1058 33.42 45.83 -20.20
CA GLY A 1058 33.57 46.97 -21.12
C GLY A 1058 33.12 46.73 -22.56
N THR A 1059 32.80 45.48 -22.90
CA THR A 1059 32.12 45.07 -24.14
C THR A 1059 31.12 43.96 -23.85
N ALA A 1060 30.02 43.90 -24.61
CA ALA A 1060 29.08 42.79 -24.64
C ALA A 1060 28.29 42.79 -25.95
N GLU A 1061 27.82 41.62 -26.41
CA GLU A 1061 26.86 41.51 -27.52
C GLU A 1061 25.58 40.84 -27.01
N VAL A 1062 24.53 41.65 -26.85
CA VAL A 1062 23.25 41.24 -26.23
C VAL A 1062 22.25 40.87 -27.32
N ALA A 1063 21.69 39.67 -27.25
CA ALA A 1063 20.60 39.23 -28.11
C ALA A 1063 19.32 40.04 -27.80
N THR A 1064 18.65 40.58 -28.83
CA THR A 1064 17.42 41.35 -28.63
C THR A 1064 16.55 41.43 -29.89
N GLY A 1065 15.23 41.40 -29.69
CA GLY A 1065 14.24 41.74 -30.73
C GLY A 1065 13.92 43.24 -30.81
N GLY A 1066 14.15 43.99 -29.73
CA GLY A 1066 13.72 45.38 -29.55
C GLY A 1066 14.36 46.41 -30.49
N GLY A 1067 13.85 47.64 -30.42
CA GLY A 1067 14.35 48.80 -31.18
C GLY A 1067 15.24 49.77 -30.38
N GLU A 1068 15.16 49.72 -29.05
CA GLU A 1068 15.93 50.51 -28.09
C GLU A 1068 16.32 49.63 -26.89
N LEU A 1069 17.30 50.06 -26.12
CA LEU A 1069 17.70 49.45 -24.84
C LEU A 1069 17.75 50.50 -23.73
N ASP A 1070 17.32 50.12 -22.53
CA ASP A 1070 17.54 50.88 -21.30
C ASP A 1070 18.76 50.32 -20.56
N LEU A 1071 19.79 51.14 -20.40
CA LEU A 1071 21.03 50.77 -19.72
C LEU A 1071 21.07 51.41 -18.33
N ILE A 1072 21.16 50.59 -17.28
CA ILE A 1072 21.48 51.07 -15.92
C ILE A 1072 22.97 50.85 -15.70
N VAL A 1073 23.72 51.95 -15.64
CA VAL A 1073 25.19 51.94 -15.67
C VAL A 1073 25.72 52.20 -14.26
N SER A 1074 26.17 51.14 -13.58
CA SER A 1074 26.63 51.21 -12.18
C SER A 1074 28.06 51.75 -12.06
N ASP A 1075 28.35 52.54 -11.02
CA ASP A 1075 29.73 52.91 -10.62
C ASP A 1075 30.34 51.95 -9.57
N ARG A 1076 29.58 50.91 -9.21
CA ARG A 1076 29.71 49.89 -8.14
C ARG A 1076 28.57 49.96 -7.13
N VAL A 1077 28.07 51.16 -6.81
CA VAL A 1077 26.99 51.34 -5.82
C VAL A 1077 25.91 52.36 -6.23
N ARG A 1078 26.25 53.34 -7.07
CA ARG A 1078 25.29 54.30 -7.65
C ARG A 1078 25.06 54.00 -9.12
N SER A 1079 23.89 54.34 -9.62
CA SER A 1079 23.47 54.11 -10.99
C SER A 1079 23.23 55.39 -11.78
N ARG A 1080 23.30 55.29 -13.10
CA ARG A 1080 22.75 56.29 -14.04
C ARG A 1080 22.01 55.56 -15.16
N HIS A 1081 20.90 56.11 -15.60
CA HIS A 1081 20.13 55.57 -16.72
C HIS A 1081 20.59 56.19 -18.04
N VAL A 1082 20.76 55.37 -19.07
CA VAL A 1082 21.12 55.78 -20.44
C VAL A 1082 20.26 54.96 -21.41
N ARG A 1083 19.47 55.62 -22.24
CA ARG A 1083 18.70 54.96 -23.31
C ARG A 1083 19.48 55.00 -24.62
N VAL A 1084 19.51 53.90 -25.37
CA VAL A 1084 20.22 53.80 -26.66
C VAL A 1084 19.34 53.15 -27.71
N ALA A 1085 19.41 53.64 -28.95
CA ALA A 1085 18.76 53.01 -30.10
C ALA A 1085 19.61 51.86 -30.67
N ARG A 1086 18.95 50.90 -31.32
CA ARG A 1086 19.58 49.68 -31.88
C ARG A 1086 20.25 49.86 -33.23
#